data_AF-A0A3A9JFF9-F1
#
_entry.id   AF-A0A3A9JFF9-F1
#
_cell.length_a   1.000
_cell.length_b   1.000
_cell.length_c   1.000
_cell.angle_alpha   90.00
_cell.angle_beta   90.00
_cell.angle_gamma   90.00
#
_symmetry.space_group_name_H-M   'P 1'
#
loop_
_entity.id
_entity.type
_entity.pdbx_description
1 polymer ?
#
loop_
_entity_poly.entity_id
_entity_poly.type
_entity_poly.pdbx_seq_one_letter_code
_entity_poly.pdbx_strand_id
1 'polypeptide(L)'
;MTLIVGTPGNDTLVGTAEADEIRGLGGDDRLEGGNGNDLLFGGPGNDQLLGGDGDDRLEGEDGVNSLDGGSGNDILVVKPVYNGNFLGEFRGGEGWDVLLSTTTFYATVDLSLGLLTPSYYNSVSSTVSGIEEVRGFHTVIGSDADERLVGGQVMRGGGGNDVLETTASSAIGLYAPDEPITVLEGGSGNDTIILSKLQLYGMSTYDIGARLDGGDGQDTLIFGSFTSQYDSYYGSGSASYGVIVDLAAGTAQANGIRYFGIDSVSGFENVTGTDQGDILLGDAADNILQGGAGDDSLRGGAGNDRLDGGAGFDWLLLEGATGPTLVDLVLGTAEDGQGGTDTLISIEAIRGSAQADTLLGTDAADLFLGGAGDDHLVGRGGNDDLRGDEGDDWLEGGEGDDTLRGGAGDDRIDGGAGFDRAVMDGLTFYGSGRALSTERLLQLTTAEGTDTLSGVEEVRFLDGRLVLDAEAPEALVARLYAMALGRAPEAHGQGFWSTQLEAGASLSSVADGILGSNEFIARHGSPADNAGFVAMLYNDLLGRAPDAAGAASWEALLNSGVSRGTVLAGFSESLENRTLTAEVTAQGFWRLDAGAAEVARLYDTLLGRVPDATGLTTFTAVLQAGGTVVEVARGMLASVEYQQNVGNVADDVFVASLYRTALDRTPEEAGMAFWTDALTHGLSRADVALAISESDEHLALTRPWIDNGILIA
;
A
#
# COMPACT_ATOMS: atom_id res chain seq x y z
N MET A 1 -21.26 -41.62 27.01
CA MET A 1 -19.91 -42.19 26.86
C MET A 1 -19.68 -43.28 27.89
N THR A 2 -20.09 -44.49 27.52
CA THR A 2 -19.77 -45.71 28.27
C THR A 2 -18.43 -46.25 27.78
N LEU A 3 -17.57 -46.70 28.69
CA LEU A 3 -16.31 -47.36 28.32
C LEU A 3 -16.51 -48.88 28.32
N ILE A 4 -16.22 -49.53 27.20
CA ILE A 4 -16.24 -50.98 27.00
C ILE A 4 -14.84 -51.43 26.62
N VAL A 5 -14.27 -52.38 27.38
CA VAL A 5 -12.90 -52.85 27.17
C VAL A 5 -12.88 -54.37 27.07
N GLY A 6 -12.26 -54.87 26.01
CA GLY A 6 -12.01 -56.28 25.76
C GLY A 6 -10.84 -56.83 26.58
N THR A 7 -10.30 -57.92 26.07
CA THR A 7 -9.18 -58.68 26.59
C THR A 7 -8.09 -58.77 25.53
N PRO A 8 -6.88 -59.25 25.87
CA PRO A 8 -5.83 -59.46 24.85
C PRO A 8 -6.05 -60.65 23.90
N GLY A 9 -7.29 -61.12 23.70
CA GLY A 9 -7.61 -62.14 22.70
C GLY A 9 -8.92 -61.79 21.98
N ASN A 10 -9.26 -62.56 20.94
CA ASN A 10 -10.39 -62.24 20.05
C ASN A 10 -11.72 -62.06 20.79
N ASP A 11 -12.22 -60.83 20.79
CA ASP A 11 -13.43 -60.40 21.46
C ASP A 11 -14.54 -59.98 20.47
N THR A 12 -15.77 -59.96 20.97
CA THR A 12 -16.91 -59.35 20.27
C THR A 12 -17.59 -58.40 21.24
N LEU A 13 -17.45 -57.11 20.99
CA LEU A 13 -17.93 -56.03 21.85
C LEU A 13 -19.02 -55.26 21.11
N VAL A 14 -20.12 -55.00 21.80
CA VAL A 14 -21.27 -54.26 21.26
C VAL A 14 -21.57 -53.11 22.21
N GLY A 15 -21.63 -51.90 21.65
CA GLY A 15 -22.01 -50.68 22.32
C GLY A 15 -23.50 -50.62 22.64
N THR A 16 -23.90 -49.44 23.07
CA THR A 16 -25.25 -49.10 23.50
C THR A 16 -25.93 -48.26 22.41
N ALA A 17 -26.94 -47.47 22.78
CA ALA A 17 -27.58 -46.52 21.87
C ALA A 17 -27.16 -45.08 22.18
N GLU A 18 -26.20 -44.90 23.09
CA GLU A 18 -25.58 -43.63 23.40
C GLU A 18 -24.12 -43.70 22.95
N ALA A 19 -23.48 -42.55 22.77
CA ALA A 19 -22.04 -42.46 22.51
C ALA A 19 -21.22 -43.34 23.48
N ASP A 20 -20.27 -44.11 22.96
CA ASP A 20 -19.47 -45.10 23.64
C ASP A 20 -17.99 -45.02 23.25
N GLU A 21 -17.13 -45.59 24.09
CA GLU A 21 -15.72 -45.83 23.80
C GLU A 21 -15.45 -47.32 23.92
N ILE A 22 -15.08 -47.97 22.82
CA ILE A 22 -14.89 -49.42 22.74
C ILE A 22 -13.43 -49.70 22.40
N ARG A 23 -12.77 -50.53 23.22
CA ARG A 23 -11.35 -50.92 23.04
C ARG A 23 -11.22 -52.43 22.98
N GLY A 24 -10.81 -52.99 21.83
CA GLY A 24 -10.56 -54.42 21.63
C GLY A 24 -9.35 -54.91 22.42
N LEU A 25 -8.26 -54.14 22.36
CA LEU A 25 -6.93 -54.39 22.93
C LEU A 25 -6.05 -55.23 22.04
N GLY A 26 -6.22 -56.54 21.91
CA GLY A 26 -5.39 -57.30 20.99
C GLY A 26 -5.95 -58.68 20.72
N GLY A 27 -5.56 -59.28 19.60
CA GLY A 27 -6.33 -60.38 19.02
C GLY A 27 -7.18 -59.86 17.86
N ASP A 28 -7.85 -60.76 17.12
CA ASP A 28 -8.72 -60.34 16.02
C ASP A 28 -10.13 -60.07 16.57
N ASP A 29 -10.47 -58.79 16.75
CA ASP A 29 -11.65 -58.32 17.47
C ASP A 29 -12.80 -57.90 16.53
N ARG A 30 -14.04 -57.98 17.02
CA ARG A 30 -15.22 -57.37 16.38
C ARG A 30 -15.85 -56.34 17.31
N LEU A 31 -15.85 -55.08 16.90
CA LEU A 31 -16.41 -53.95 17.64
C LEU A 31 -17.61 -53.38 16.88
N GLU A 32 -18.75 -53.20 17.57
CA GLU A 32 -19.96 -52.58 17.05
C GLU A 32 -20.34 -51.39 17.95
N GLY A 33 -20.36 -50.17 17.42
CA GLY A 33 -20.74 -48.94 18.15
C GLY A 33 -22.24 -48.91 18.45
N GLY A 34 -23.06 -49.00 17.41
CA GLY A 34 -24.52 -49.04 17.52
C GLY A 34 -25.13 -47.71 17.10
N ASN A 35 -25.74 -46.98 18.04
CA ASN A 35 -26.21 -45.63 17.78
C ASN A 35 -25.45 -44.64 18.67
N GLY A 36 -25.29 -43.41 18.21
CA GLY A 36 -24.55 -42.38 18.92
C GLY A 36 -23.15 -42.20 18.32
N ASN A 37 -22.42 -41.20 18.80
CA ASN A 37 -21.10 -40.87 18.27
C ASN A 37 -20.04 -41.64 19.07
N ASP A 38 -19.48 -42.67 18.47
CA ASP A 38 -18.67 -43.69 19.12
C ASP A 38 -17.17 -43.57 18.80
N LEU A 39 -16.33 -44.03 19.73
CA LEU A 39 -14.89 -44.16 19.56
C LEU A 39 -14.49 -45.63 19.61
N LEU A 40 -14.08 -46.21 18.47
CA LEU A 40 -13.71 -47.62 18.37
C LEU A 40 -12.21 -47.77 18.14
N PHE A 41 -11.54 -48.53 19.01
CA PHE A 41 -10.12 -48.84 18.92
C PHE A 41 -9.92 -50.37 18.86
N GLY A 42 -9.42 -50.88 17.73
CA GLY A 42 -9.13 -52.30 17.54
C GLY A 42 -7.97 -52.76 18.43
N GLY A 43 -6.78 -52.20 18.17
CA GLY A 43 -5.54 -52.60 18.84
C GLY A 43 -4.70 -53.47 17.89
N PRO A 44 -3.73 -54.25 18.38
CA PRO A 44 -3.01 -55.17 17.50
C PRO A 44 -3.85 -56.40 17.14
N GLY A 45 -4.11 -56.60 15.85
CA GLY A 45 -4.96 -57.68 15.36
C GLY A 45 -5.53 -57.42 13.98
N ASN A 46 -6.28 -58.38 13.43
CA ASN A 46 -7.10 -58.14 12.24
C ASN A 46 -8.54 -57.89 12.69
N ASP A 47 -8.86 -56.63 12.92
CA ASP A 47 -10.09 -56.23 13.60
C ASP A 47 -11.18 -55.82 12.61
N GLN A 48 -12.43 -55.98 13.05
CA GLN A 48 -13.61 -55.47 12.36
C GLN A 48 -14.31 -54.44 13.25
N LEU A 49 -14.31 -53.19 12.82
CA LEU A 49 -14.93 -52.06 13.50
C LEU A 49 -16.13 -51.59 12.68
N LEU A 50 -17.31 -51.56 13.30
CA LEU A 50 -18.56 -51.06 12.72
C LEU A 50 -19.05 -49.91 13.60
N GLY A 51 -19.10 -48.68 13.08
CA GLY A 51 -19.60 -47.50 13.80
C GLY A 51 -21.10 -47.61 14.06
N GLY A 52 -21.90 -47.53 13.01
CA GLY A 52 -23.35 -47.63 13.09
C GLY A 52 -24.02 -46.31 12.74
N ASP A 53 -25.00 -45.88 13.52
CA ASP A 53 -25.64 -44.56 13.34
C ASP A 53 -24.94 -43.52 14.23
N GLY A 54 -24.41 -42.44 13.67
CA GLY A 54 -23.77 -41.36 14.44
C GLY A 54 -22.49 -40.87 13.76
N ASP A 55 -21.89 -39.80 14.27
CA ASP A 55 -20.57 -39.38 13.79
C ASP A 55 -19.49 -40.14 14.59
N ASP A 56 -18.94 -41.20 14.01
CA ASP A 56 -18.05 -42.15 14.67
C ASP A 56 -16.57 -41.92 14.35
N ARG A 57 -15.68 -42.41 15.21
CA ARG A 57 -14.24 -42.48 14.93
C ARG A 57 -13.74 -43.90 15.13
N LEU A 58 -13.22 -44.49 14.05
CA LEU A 58 -12.74 -45.86 14.00
C LEU A 58 -11.22 -45.88 13.79
N GLU A 59 -10.51 -46.57 14.67
CA GLU A 59 -9.05 -46.70 14.62
C GLU A 59 -8.64 -48.17 14.81
N GLY A 60 -8.32 -48.84 13.70
CA GLY A 60 -7.94 -50.25 13.72
C GLY A 60 -6.54 -50.53 14.30
N GLU A 61 -5.67 -49.53 14.41
CA GLU A 61 -4.27 -49.70 14.82
C GLU A 61 -3.47 -50.72 13.96
N ASP A 62 -2.78 -51.68 14.57
CA ASP A 62 -1.83 -52.59 13.90
C ASP A 62 -2.55 -53.81 13.32
N GLY A 63 -2.40 -54.08 12.03
CA GLY A 63 -2.87 -55.31 11.38
C GLY A 63 -3.80 -55.05 10.19
N VAL A 64 -4.55 -56.09 9.77
CA VAL A 64 -5.43 -56.02 8.59
C VAL A 64 -6.87 -55.78 9.04
N ASN A 65 -7.29 -54.53 9.00
CA ASN A 65 -8.53 -54.09 9.64
C ASN A 65 -9.64 -53.78 8.63
N SER A 66 -10.89 -54.06 9.02
CA SER A 66 -12.11 -53.66 8.30
C SER A 66 -12.81 -52.59 9.14
N LEU A 67 -12.94 -51.39 8.59
CA LEU A 67 -13.58 -50.24 9.22
C LEU A 67 -14.78 -49.84 8.36
N ASP A 68 -15.96 -49.81 8.98
CA ASP A 68 -17.21 -49.39 8.37
C ASP A 68 -17.84 -48.32 9.28
N GLY A 69 -17.90 -47.07 8.82
CA GLY A 69 -18.46 -45.94 9.57
C GLY A 69 -19.95 -46.13 9.78
N GLY A 70 -20.70 -46.29 8.70
CA GLY A 70 -22.14 -46.54 8.74
C GLY A 70 -22.92 -45.34 8.25
N SER A 71 -23.67 -44.67 9.13
CA SER A 71 -24.47 -43.49 8.82
C SER A 71 -24.07 -42.34 9.72
N GLY A 72 -23.71 -41.20 9.16
CA GLY A 72 -23.18 -40.06 9.88
C GLY A 72 -21.87 -39.59 9.25
N ASN A 73 -21.18 -38.65 9.87
CA ASN A 73 -19.92 -38.13 9.35
C ASN A 73 -18.76 -38.78 10.11
N ASP A 74 -18.19 -39.83 9.53
CA ASP A 74 -17.28 -40.73 10.24
C ASP A 74 -15.81 -40.38 9.98
N ILE A 75 -14.94 -40.76 10.91
CA ILE A 75 -13.48 -40.62 10.76
C ILE A 75 -12.84 -42.00 10.85
N LEU A 76 -12.34 -42.48 9.70
CA LEU A 76 -11.62 -43.74 9.59
C LEU A 76 -10.11 -43.48 9.63
N VAL A 77 -9.47 -43.92 10.70
CA VAL A 77 -8.06 -43.66 10.97
C VAL A 77 -7.21 -44.81 10.50
N VAL A 78 -6.30 -44.50 9.58
CA VAL A 78 -5.35 -45.42 8.99
C VAL A 78 -3.97 -45.20 9.59
N LYS A 79 -3.36 -46.27 10.10
CA LYS A 79 -1.98 -46.28 10.60
C LYS A 79 -1.08 -47.18 9.75
N PRO A 80 0.13 -46.74 9.38
CA PRO A 80 1.07 -47.59 8.67
C PRO A 80 1.69 -48.64 9.61
N VAL A 81 1.56 -49.92 9.25
CA VAL A 81 2.33 -50.98 9.88
C VAL A 81 3.76 -50.96 9.33
N TYR A 82 4.77 -50.80 10.20
CA TYR A 82 6.17 -51.05 9.84
C TYR A 82 6.27 -52.48 9.25
N ASN A 83 6.52 -52.60 7.95
CA ASN A 83 6.74 -53.82 7.12
C ASN A 83 5.74 -54.07 5.96
N GLY A 84 4.84 -53.14 5.64
CA GLY A 84 4.25 -53.06 4.28
C GLY A 84 3.09 -54.01 3.95
N ASN A 85 2.54 -54.74 4.91
CA ASN A 85 1.28 -55.46 4.73
C ASN A 85 0.11 -54.57 5.19
N PHE A 86 -0.28 -53.63 4.34
CA PHE A 86 -1.51 -52.85 4.54
C PHE A 86 -2.62 -53.50 3.70
N LEU A 87 -3.41 -54.37 4.34
CA LEU A 87 -4.65 -54.86 3.76
C LEU A 87 -5.75 -54.38 4.68
N GLY A 88 -6.84 -53.88 4.12
CA GLY A 88 -7.99 -53.46 4.88
C GLY A 88 -9.14 -53.09 3.97
N GLU A 89 -10.29 -52.93 4.58
CA GLU A 89 -11.51 -52.47 3.93
C GLU A 89 -12.00 -51.25 4.68
N PHE A 90 -12.08 -50.11 4.00
CA PHE A 90 -12.46 -48.83 4.58
C PHE A 90 -13.73 -48.35 3.87
N ARG A 91 -14.82 -48.28 4.63
CA ARG A 91 -16.12 -47.83 4.16
C ARG A 91 -16.55 -46.69 5.06
N GLY A 92 -16.72 -45.48 4.54
CA GLY A 92 -17.32 -44.39 5.35
C GLY A 92 -18.79 -44.69 5.52
N GLY A 93 -19.56 -44.63 4.43
CA GLY A 93 -20.95 -45.04 4.43
C GLY A 93 -21.87 -43.95 3.90
N GLU A 94 -22.91 -43.59 4.65
CA GLU A 94 -23.79 -42.46 4.35
C GLU A 94 -23.35 -41.24 5.17
N GLY A 95 -22.90 -40.17 4.51
CA GLY A 95 -22.58 -38.91 5.17
C GLY A 95 -21.37 -38.24 4.54
N TRP A 96 -20.67 -37.42 5.31
CA TRP A 96 -19.37 -36.85 4.92
C TRP A 96 -18.27 -37.55 5.70
N ASP A 97 -17.59 -38.49 5.07
CA ASP A 97 -16.66 -39.39 5.74
C ASP A 97 -15.21 -39.04 5.44
N VAL A 98 -14.38 -39.13 6.48
CA VAL A 98 -12.96 -38.76 6.45
C VAL A 98 -12.08 -39.99 6.54
N LEU A 99 -11.27 -40.24 5.52
CA LEU A 99 -10.13 -41.13 5.61
C LEU A 99 -8.89 -40.35 6.07
N LEU A 100 -8.37 -40.69 7.25
CA LEU A 100 -7.29 -39.94 7.89
C LEU A 100 -6.05 -40.81 8.13
N SER A 101 -4.90 -40.36 7.63
CA SER A 101 -3.60 -40.85 8.09
C SER A 101 -2.96 -39.88 9.09
N THR A 102 -2.61 -40.36 10.29
CA THR A 102 -1.99 -39.54 11.35
C THR A 102 -0.46 -39.37 11.21
N THR A 103 0.13 -40.01 10.22
CA THR A 103 1.57 -39.93 9.89
C THR A 103 1.72 -39.76 8.39
N THR A 104 2.75 -39.04 7.92
CA THR A 104 2.99 -38.88 6.48
C THR A 104 3.15 -40.24 5.82
N PHE A 105 2.13 -40.64 5.07
CA PHE A 105 2.03 -41.97 4.50
C PHE A 105 2.25 -41.87 2.99
N TYR A 106 3.37 -42.43 2.53
CA TYR A 106 3.65 -42.62 1.10
C TYR A 106 2.75 -43.73 0.56
N ALA A 107 1.51 -43.35 0.29
CA ALA A 107 0.49 -44.16 -0.36
C ALA A 107 -0.35 -43.28 -1.28
N THR A 108 -0.97 -43.94 -2.23
CA THR A 108 -1.94 -43.35 -3.15
C THR A 108 -3.33 -43.80 -2.76
N VAL A 109 -4.22 -42.85 -2.49
CA VAL A 109 -5.65 -43.08 -2.41
C VAL A 109 -6.24 -42.72 -3.77
N ASP A 110 -6.98 -43.65 -4.37
CA ASP A 110 -7.68 -43.47 -5.63
C ASP A 110 -9.16 -43.81 -5.42
N LEU A 111 -9.97 -42.78 -5.19
CA LEU A 111 -11.40 -42.91 -4.93
C LEU A 111 -12.16 -43.35 -6.20
N SER A 112 -11.70 -42.95 -7.40
CA SER A 112 -12.27 -43.39 -8.68
C SER A 112 -12.18 -44.91 -8.87
N LEU A 113 -11.12 -45.54 -8.36
CA LEU A 113 -10.92 -46.99 -8.39
C LEU A 113 -11.37 -47.69 -7.11
N GLY A 114 -11.68 -46.93 -6.05
CA GLY A 114 -11.96 -47.44 -4.72
C GLY A 114 -10.78 -48.18 -4.10
N LEU A 115 -9.56 -47.68 -4.32
CA LEU A 115 -8.31 -48.35 -3.93
C LEU A 115 -7.42 -47.47 -3.06
N LEU A 116 -6.74 -48.11 -2.11
CA LEU A 116 -5.61 -47.52 -1.39
C LEU A 116 -4.36 -48.39 -1.56
N THR A 117 -3.30 -47.77 -2.09
CA THR A 117 -2.08 -48.45 -2.56
C THR A 117 -0.82 -47.89 -1.90
N PRO A 118 -0.05 -48.69 -1.14
CA PRO A 118 1.22 -48.26 -0.56
C PRO A 118 2.33 -48.11 -1.61
N SER A 119 3.15 -47.06 -1.54
CA SER A 119 4.15 -46.74 -2.58
C SER A 119 5.38 -47.68 -2.63
N TYR A 120 5.68 -48.43 -1.56
CA TYR A 120 6.91 -49.25 -1.46
C TYR A 120 6.71 -50.76 -1.68
N TYR A 121 5.47 -51.24 -1.81
CA TYR A 121 5.17 -52.68 -1.89
C TYR A 121 4.16 -52.98 -3.00
N ASN A 122 4.67 -53.26 -4.20
CA ASN A 122 3.86 -53.60 -5.36
C ASN A 122 3.27 -55.02 -5.19
N SER A 123 2.02 -55.15 -4.75
CA SER A 123 1.10 -56.24 -5.21
C SER A 123 -0.27 -56.28 -4.55
N VAL A 124 -0.59 -55.49 -3.52
CA VAL A 124 -1.92 -55.57 -2.90
C VAL A 124 -2.44 -54.20 -2.46
N SER A 125 -3.66 -53.88 -2.90
CA SER A 125 -4.41 -52.67 -2.57
C SER A 125 -5.47 -52.99 -1.52
N SER A 126 -5.72 -52.04 -0.61
CA SER A 126 -6.93 -52.02 0.22
C SER A 126 -8.10 -51.46 -0.57
N THR A 127 -9.33 -51.77 -0.16
CA THR A 127 -10.54 -51.18 -0.76
C THR A 127 -11.00 -49.99 0.06
N VAL A 128 -11.38 -48.93 -0.64
CA VAL A 128 -11.92 -47.70 -0.07
C VAL A 128 -13.23 -47.37 -0.79
N SER A 129 -14.26 -46.94 -0.08
CA SER A 129 -15.54 -46.51 -0.67
C SER A 129 -16.34 -45.64 0.26
N GLY A 130 -17.15 -44.72 -0.29
CA GLY A 130 -17.97 -43.79 0.50
C GLY A 130 -17.08 -42.93 1.39
N ILE A 131 -16.14 -42.21 0.78
CA ILE A 131 -15.20 -41.31 1.45
C ILE A 131 -15.23 -40.02 0.66
N GLU A 132 -15.53 -38.92 1.32
CA GLU A 132 -15.66 -37.58 0.73
C GLU A 132 -14.45 -36.70 1.11
N GLU A 133 -13.69 -37.07 2.14
CA GLU A 133 -12.49 -36.35 2.53
C GLU A 133 -11.29 -37.25 2.83
N VAL A 134 -10.13 -36.88 2.28
CA VAL A 134 -8.88 -37.64 2.43
C VAL A 134 -7.80 -36.73 2.99
N ARG A 135 -7.19 -37.14 4.12
CA ARG A 135 -6.17 -36.33 4.81
C ARG A 135 -4.88 -37.11 5.10
N GLY A 136 -3.73 -36.49 4.84
CA GLY A 136 -2.42 -36.99 5.29
C GLY A 136 -1.80 -38.09 4.41
N PHE A 137 -2.27 -38.20 3.16
CA PHE A 137 -1.74 -39.12 2.16
C PHE A 137 -0.90 -38.36 1.12
N HIS A 138 0.13 -39.00 0.58
CA HIS A 138 1.05 -38.36 -0.38
C HIS A 138 0.39 -38.07 -1.74
N THR A 139 -0.34 -39.04 -2.29
CA THR A 139 -1.11 -38.88 -3.53
C THR A 139 -2.57 -39.17 -3.27
N VAL A 140 -3.44 -38.29 -3.76
CA VAL A 140 -4.89 -38.47 -3.69
C VAL A 140 -5.49 -38.21 -5.06
N ILE A 141 -6.33 -39.11 -5.52
CA ILE A 141 -7.12 -39.01 -6.74
C ILE A 141 -8.57 -39.18 -6.30
N GLY A 142 -9.39 -38.17 -6.52
CA GLY A 142 -10.82 -38.20 -6.24
C GLY A 142 -11.58 -38.98 -7.32
N SER A 143 -12.91 -38.84 -7.30
CA SER A 143 -13.85 -39.58 -8.12
C SER A 143 -14.62 -38.64 -9.05
N ASP A 144 -15.90 -38.91 -9.30
CA ASP A 144 -16.80 -38.01 -10.04
C ASP A 144 -17.76 -37.25 -9.07
N ALA A 145 -17.48 -37.28 -7.76
CA ALA A 145 -18.29 -36.65 -6.72
C ALA A 145 -17.51 -35.50 -6.06
N ASP A 146 -18.22 -34.63 -5.33
CA ASP A 146 -17.60 -33.50 -4.63
C ASP A 146 -16.76 -33.99 -3.44
N GLU A 147 -15.45 -33.77 -3.47
CA GLU A 147 -14.52 -34.26 -2.44
C GLU A 147 -13.58 -33.18 -1.90
N ARG A 148 -12.99 -33.45 -0.72
CA ARG A 148 -11.98 -32.60 -0.10
C ARG A 148 -10.67 -33.36 0.11
N LEU A 149 -9.61 -32.90 -0.55
CA LEU A 149 -8.30 -33.53 -0.53
C LEU A 149 -7.33 -32.62 0.26
N VAL A 150 -6.71 -33.13 1.34
CA VAL A 150 -5.90 -32.29 2.25
C VAL A 150 -4.51 -32.86 2.51
N GLY A 151 -3.50 -32.03 2.23
CA GLY A 151 -2.10 -32.24 2.62
C GLY A 151 -1.29 -33.22 1.75
N GLY A 152 -1.80 -33.56 0.57
CA GLY A 152 -1.06 -34.32 -0.44
C GLY A 152 -0.08 -33.47 -1.24
N GLN A 153 0.93 -34.11 -1.83
CA GLN A 153 1.83 -33.48 -2.80
C GLN A 153 1.27 -33.56 -4.22
N VAL A 154 0.51 -34.63 -4.51
CA VAL A 154 -0.21 -34.79 -5.76
C VAL A 154 -1.68 -34.99 -5.42
N MET A 155 -2.52 -34.05 -5.80
CA MET A 155 -3.96 -34.10 -5.60
C MET A 155 -4.65 -33.87 -6.93
N ARG A 156 -5.59 -34.74 -7.27
CA ARG A 156 -6.41 -34.69 -8.48
C ARG A 156 -7.86 -34.84 -8.04
N GLY A 157 -8.70 -33.83 -8.20
CA GLY A 157 -10.11 -33.87 -7.80
C GLY A 157 -10.88 -34.91 -8.62
N GLY A 158 -10.85 -34.77 -9.94
CA GLY A 158 -11.54 -35.69 -10.85
C GLY A 158 -12.73 -35.01 -11.48
N GLY A 159 -13.94 -35.42 -11.15
CA GLY A 159 -15.15 -34.68 -11.48
C GLY A 159 -15.92 -34.33 -10.23
N GLY A 160 -16.71 -33.26 -10.26
CA GLY A 160 -17.37 -32.74 -9.06
C GLY A 160 -16.89 -31.33 -8.77
N ASN A 161 -17.29 -30.76 -7.64
CA ASN A 161 -16.77 -29.49 -7.15
C ASN A 161 -15.85 -29.79 -5.96
N ASP A 162 -14.58 -29.99 -6.26
CA ASP A 162 -13.59 -30.49 -5.32
C ASP A 162 -12.84 -29.37 -4.60
N VAL A 163 -12.37 -29.66 -3.38
CA VAL A 163 -11.52 -28.76 -2.60
C VAL A 163 -10.17 -29.41 -2.36
N LEU A 164 -9.11 -28.85 -2.95
CA LEU A 164 -7.74 -29.32 -2.82
C LEU A 164 -6.95 -28.36 -1.93
N GLU A 165 -6.61 -28.77 -0.71
CA GLU A 165 -5.94 -27.93 0.27
C GLU A 165 -4.53 -28.43 0.61
N THR A 166 -3.52 -27.58 0.42
CA THR A 166 -2.17 -27.87 0.91
C THR A 166 -2.02 -27.56 2.39
N THR A 167 -1.16 -28.32 3.09
CA THR A 167 -0.78 -28.04 4.48
C THR A 167 0.69 -27.60 4.59
N ALA A 168 1.08 -27.02 5.73
CA ALA A 168 2.47 -26.61 6.00
C ALA A 168 3.52 -27.72 5.85
N SER A 169 3.10 -29.00 5.82
CA SER A 169 3.98 -30.17 5.73
C SER A 169 4.09 -30.77 4.32
N SER A 170 3.42 -30.17 3.32
CA SER A 170 3.37 -30.70 1.94
C SER A 170 4.70 -30.53 1.17
N ALA A 171 5.67 -29.83 1.73
CA ALA A 171 6.98 -29.62 1.12
C ALA A 171 7.99 -30.72 1.51
N ILE A 172 7.92 -31.91 0.90
CA ILE A 172 9.03 -32.88 1.00
C ILE A 172 9.27 -33.59 -0.33
N GLY A 173 10.24 -33.09 -1.10
CA GLY A 173 10.70 -33.71 -2.34
C GLY A 173 12.13 -33.31 -2.72
N LEU A 174 13.11 -33.59 -1.86
CA LEU A 174 14.51 -33.63 -2.30
C LEU A 174 14.67 -34.77 -3.33
N TYR A 175 15.19 -34.43 -4.51
CA TYR A 175 15.68 -35.32 -5.60
C TYR A 175 14.68 -35.76 -6.71
N ALA A 176 14.09 -34.82 -7.44
CA ALA A 176 13.80 -35.02 -8.87
C ALA A 176 13.97 -33.68 -9.63
N PRO A 177 15.00 -33.51 -10.46
CA PRO A 177 15.28 -32.22 -11.12
C PRO A 177 14.30 -31.83 -12.25
N ASP A 178 13.33 -32.69 -12.60
CA ASP A 178 12.55 -32.56 -13.83
C ASP A 178 11.00 -32.67 -13.65
N GLU A 179 10.47 -32.75 -12.42
CA GLU A 179 9.00 -32.88 -12.16
C GLU A 179 8.54 -31.95 -11.02
N PRO A 180 7.46 -31.15 -11.19
CA PRO A 180 7.00 -30.21 -10.16
C PRO A 180 6.81 -30.90 -8.79
N ILE A 181 7.24 -30.23 -7.72
CA ILE A 181 7.23 -30.80 -6.36
C ILE A 181 5.80 -30.97 -5.83
N THR A 182 4.87 -30.14 -6.30
CA THR A 182 3.44 -30.17 -5.95
C THR A 182 2.61 -30.09 -7.23
N VAL A 183 1.60 -30.96 -7.35
CA VAL A 183 0.66 -31.00 -8.48
C VAL A 183 -0.76 -31.02 -7.93
N LEU A 184 -1.51 -29.96 -8.17
CA LEU A 184 -2.91 -29.80 -7.79
C LEU A 184 -3.74 -29.61 -9.06
N GLU A 185 -4.64 -30.54 -9.33
CA GLU A 185 -5.52 -30.51 -10.50
C GLU A 185 -6.96 -30.69 -10.03
N GLY A 186 -7.84 -29.71 -10.25
CA GLY A 186 -9.26 -29.81 -9.89
C GLY A 186 -9.94 -30.88 -10.74
N GLY A 187 -9.99 -30.66 -12.05
CA GLY A 187 -10.53 -31.63 -13.00
C GLY A 187 -11.74 -31.06 -13.72
N SER A 188 -12.95 -31.57 -13.48
CA SER A 188 -14.17 -31.04 -14.09
C SER A 188 -15.20 -30.65 -13.04
N GLY A 189 -15.81 -29.49 -13.19
CA GLY A 189 -16.71 -28.89 -12.21
C GLY A 189 -16.07 -27.65 -11.61
N ASN A 190 -16.64 -27.07 -10.56
CA ASN A 190 -16.16 -25.81 -10.01
C ASN A 190 -15.29 -26.08 -8.78
N ASP A 191 -14.00 -26.22 -9.00
CA ASP A 191 -13.03 -26.67 -8.01
C ASP A 191 -12.41 -25.50 -7.24
N THR A 192 -11.94 -25.76 -6.03
CA THR A 192 -11.24 -24.80 -5.18
C THR A 192 -9.88 -25.34 -4.76
N ILE A 193 -8.81 -24.68 -5.18
CA ILE A 193 -7.45 -24.97 -4.74
C ILE A 193 -7.03 -23.95 -3.69
N ILE A 194 -6.65 -24.44 -2.50
CA ILE A 194 -6.27 -23.62 -1.35
C ILE A 194 -4.81 -23.85 -0.98
N LEU A 195 -4.03 -22.76 -1.00
CA LEU A 195 -2.63 -22.74 -0.62
C LEU A 195 -2.47 -22.21 0.80
N SER A 196 -2.90 -22.99 1.80
CA SER A 196 -3.04 -22.52 3.19
C SER A 196 -1.73 -22.10 3.87
N LYS A 197 -0.62 -22.80 3.58
CA LYS A 197 0.74 -22.46 4.07
C LYS A 197 1.79 -23.04 3.14
N LEU A 198 2.29 -22.25 2.19
CA LEU A 198 3.47 -22.66 1.44
C LEU A 198 4.72 -22.46 2.33
N GLN A 199 5.19 -23.53 2.97
CA GLN A 199 6.52 -23.55 3.59
C GLN A 199 7.56 -23.72 2.50
N LEU A 200 8.13 -22.59 2.06
CA LEU A 200 9.19 -22.54 1.07
C LEU A 200 10.49 -23.10 1.68
N TYR A 201 10.70 -24.41 1.54
CA TYR A 201 11.91 -25.09 1.99
C TYR A 201 13.07 -24.83 1.02
N GLY A 202 13.79 -23.73 1.27
CA GLY A 202 15.23 -23.61 1.06
C GLY A 202 15.78 -23.71 -0.37
N MET A 203 16.10 -22.54 -0.93
CA MET A 203 17.43 -22.21 -1.49
C MET A 203 18.14 -23.27 -2.35
N SER A 204 17.44 -23.90 -3.26
CA SER A 204 18.06 -24.63 -4.35
C SER A 204 17.70 -23.89 -5.63
N THR A 205 18.67 -23.66 -6.51
CA THR A 205 18.45 -23.16 -7.89
C THR A 205 17.65 -24.15 -8.77
N TYR A 206 16.91 -25.07 -8.14
CA TYR A 206 16.11 -26.15 -8.72
C TYR A 206 14.70 -26.20 -8.10
N ASP A 207 14.24 -25.10 -7.48
CA ASP A 207 12.84 -25.01 -7.08
C ASP A 207 11.99 -24.88 -8.35
N ILE A 208 11.46 -26.01 -8.78
CA ILE A 208 10.51 -26.14 -9.87
C ILE A 208 9.13 -25.89 -9.24
N GLY A 209 8.53 -24.76 -9.58
CA GLY A 209 7.27 -24.31 -9.00
C GLY A 209 6.16 -25.37 -9.09
N ALA A 210 5.12 -25.18 -8.28
CA ALA A 210 3.94 -26.02 -8.29
C ALA A 210 3.21 -25.94 -9.64
N ARG A 211 2.51 -27.03 -10.00
CA ARG A 211 1.52 -27.04 -11.07
C ARG A 211 0.14 -26.94 -10.42
N LEU A 212 -0.56 -25.86 -10.72
CA LEU A 212 -1.91 -25.55 -10.26
C LEU A 212 -2.81 -25.50 -11.50
N ASP A 213 -3.82 -26.35 -11.55
CA ASP A 213 -4.73 -26.48 -12.68
C ASP A 213 -6.15 -26.60 -12.14
N GLY A 214 -7.03 -25.63 -12.38
CA GLY A 214 -8.44 -25.74 -11.97
C GLY A 214 -9.16 -26.77 -12.83
N GLY A 215 -9.08 -26.62 -14.14
CA GLY A 215 -9.56 -27.60 -15.11
C GLY A 215 -10.71 -27.06 -15.94
N ASP A 216 -11.75 -27.87 -16.13
CA ASP A 216 -12.98 -27.47 -16.81
C ASP A 216 -14.00 -26.95 -15.77
N GLY A 217 -14.30 -25.66 -15.75
CA GLY A 217 -15.24 -25.17 -14.75
C GLY A 217 -15.25 -23.68 -14.55
N GLN A 218 -15.66 -23.30 -13.35
CA GLN A 218 -15.45 -21.97 -12.77
C GLN A 218 -14.66 -22.17 -11.48
N ASP A 219 -13.34 -22.17 -11.61
CA ASP A 219 -12.44 -22.66 -10.59
C ASP A 219 -11.89 -21.51 -9.75
N THR A 220 -11.53 -21.81 -8.51
CA THR A 220 -11.08 -20.84 -7.51
C THR A 220 -9.70 -21.19 -6.99
N LEU A 221 -8.77 -20.23 -7.05
CA LEU A 221 -7.46 -20.30 -6.42
C LEU A 221 -7.41 -19.38 -5.20
N ILE A 222 -7.14 -19.92 -4.02
CA ILE A 222 -7.09 -19.16 -2.77
C ILE A 222 -5.68 -19.22 -2.19
N PHE A 223 -5.10 -18.05 -1.97
CA PHE A 223 -3.81 -17.89 -1.34
C PHE A 223 -3.95 -17.63 0.16
N GLY A 224 -3.28 -18.45 0.98
CA GLY A 224 -3.17 -18.22 2.42
C GLY A 224 -1.97 -17.33 2.77
N SER A 225 -1.51 -17.40 4.01
CA SER A 225 -0.31 -16.66 4.44
C SER A 225 0.97 -17.32 3.93
N PHE A 226 1.82 -16.56 3.21
CA PHE A 226 3.18 -16.97 2.86
C PHE A 226 4.14 -16.56 3.97
N THR A 227 4.80 -17.54 4.60
CA THR A 227 5.86 -17.25 5.58
C THR A 227 7.17 -17.83 5.10
N SER A 228 8.20 -17.00 4.91
CA SER A 228 9.55 -17.47 4.60
C SER A 228 10.17 -18.18 5.80
N GLN A 229 10.61 -19.42 5.62
CA GLN A 229 11.40 -20.13 6.65
C GLN A 229 12.84 -19.60 6.71
N TYR A 230 13.35 -18.93 5.66
CA TYR A 230 14.71 -18.39 5.65
C TYR A 230 14.92 -17.31 6.71
N ASP A 231 13.91 -16.46 6.92
CA ASP A 231 13.89 -15.44 7.97
C ASP A 231 14.02 -16.06 9.38
N SER A 232 13.32 -17.18 9.59
CA SER A 232 13.33 -17.88 10.87
C SER A 232 14.71 -18.48 11.24
N TYR A 233 15.59 -18.73 10.25
CA TYR A 233 16.92 -19.28 10.49
C TYR A 233 17.96 -18.20 10.85
N TYR A 234 17.77 -16.96 10.39
CA TYR A 234 18.67 -15.82 10.67
C TYR A 234 18.14 -14.84 11.73
N GLY A 235 16.91 -15.03 12.23
CA GLY A 235 16.39 -14.30 13.38
C GLY A 235 15.74 -12.95 13.05
N SER A 236 15.57 -12.66 11.76
CA SER A 236 14.62 -11.70 11.24
C SER A 236 13.23 -12.36 11.31
N GLY A 237 12.28 -11.73 12.02
CA GLY A 237 10.97 -12.32 12.28
C GLY A 237 10.25 -12.69 10.99
N SER A 238 9.42 -13.74 10.98
CA SER A 238 8.71 -14.21 9.79
C SER A 238 8.00 -13.08 9.04
N ALA A 239 8.58 -12.59 7.94
CA ALA A 239 7.90 -11.71 7.01
C ALA A 239 6.79 -12.47 6.27
N SER A 240 5.61 -11.86 6.21
CA SER A 240 4.50 -12.29 5.36
C SER A 240 4.54 -11.48 4.08
N TYR A 241 4.24 -12.11 2.94
CA TYR A 241 4.38 -11.52 1.61
C TYR A 241 3.09 -11.71 0.83
N GLY A 242 2.77 -10.73 -0.01
CA GLY A 242 1.70 -10.87 -1.00
C GLY A 242 2.09 -11.80 -2.14
N VAL A 243 1.22 -11.89 -3.14
CA VAL A 243 1.37 -12.70 -4.35
C VAL A 243 1.33 -11.85 -5.61
N ILE A 244 1.95 -12.37 -6.66
CA ILE A 244 1.78 -11.90 -8.03
C ILE A 244 1.18 -13.06 -8.80
N VAL A 245 -0.04 -12.88 -9.30
CA VAL A 245 -0.79 -13.86 -10.08
C VAL A 245 -1.10 -13.23 -11.43
N ASP A 246 -0.74 -13.94 -12.49
CA ASP A 246 -1.05 -13.56 -13.87
C ASP A 246 -1.67 -14.77 -14.56
N LEU A 247 -2.99 -14.76 -14.69
CA LEU A 247 -3.77 -15.85 -15.30
C LEU A 247 -3.51 -15.95 -16.80
N ALA A 248 -3.32 -14.81 -17.49
CA ALA A 248 -3.02 -14.78 -18.91
C ALA A 248 -1.62 -15.35 -19.23
N ALA A 249 -0.63 -15.07 -18.39
CA ALA A 249 0.72 -15.65 -18.48
C ALA A 249 0.79 -17.07 -17.91
N GLY A 250 -0.19 -17.47 -17.09
CA GLY A 250 -0.24 -18.76 -16.42
C GLY A 250 0.80 -18.90 -15.31
N THR A 251 1.02 -17.84 -14.54
CA THR A 251 2.09 -17.78 -13.53
C THR A 251 1.61 -17.26 -12.18
N ALA A 252 2.15 -17.83 -11.09
CA ALA A 252 2.03 -17.26 -9.74
C ALA A 252 3.36 -17.30 -8.99
N GLN A 253 3.62 -16.31 -8.14
CA GLN A 253 4.81 -16.23 -7.30
C GLN A 253 4.60 -15.31 -6.09
N ALA A 254 5.47 -15.40 -5.09
CA ALA A 254 5.47 -14.46 -3.97
C ALA A 254 5.95 -13.06 -4.39
N ASN A 255 5.23 -12.03 -3.96
CA ASN A 255 5.58 -10.63 -4.18
C ASN A 255 6.79 -10.22 -3.30
N GLY A 256 7.82 -9.63 -3.91
CA GLY A 256 8.99 -9.13 -3.18
C GLY A 256 10.12 -10.14 -2.92
N ILE A 257 10.09 -11.36 -3.50
CA ILE A 257 11.15 -12.36 -3.29
C ILE A 257 11.75 -12.88 -4.60
N ARG A 258 13.06 -12.70 -4.78
CA ARG A 258 13.78 -12.98 -6.06
C ARG A 258 14.30 -14.42 -6.25
N TYR A 259 14.10 -15.32 -5.29
CA TYR A 259 14.77 -16.63 -5.29
C TYR A 259 13.82 -17.84 -5.25
N PHE A 260 12.53 -17.64 -5.54
CA PHE A 260 11.55 -18.73 -5.58
C PHE A 260 11.18 -19.13 -7.00
N GLY A 261 10.78 -20.40 -7.15
CA GLY A 261 10.21 -20.91 -8.40
C GLY A 261 8.92 -20.17 -8.75
N ILE A 262 8.65 -20.02 -10.04
CA ILE A 262 7.38 -19.54 -10.55
C ILE A 262 6.45 -20.75 -10.66
N ASP A 263 5.30 -20.68 -10.02
CA ASP A 263 4.25 -21.69 -10.12
C ASP A 263 3.55 -21.55 -11.47
N SER A 264 3.20 -22.68 -12.08
CA SER A 264 2.36 -22.72 -13.27
C SER A 264 0.91 -22.73 -12.85
N VAL A 265 0.11 -21.82 -13.41
CA VAL A 265 -1.31 -21.66 -13.11
C VAL A 265 -2.11 -21.78 -14.42
N SER A 266 -3.20 -22.56 -14.40
CA SER A 266 -4.11 -22.66 -15.55
C SER A 266 -5.54 -23.01 -15.13
N GLY A 267 -6.52 -22.64 -15.96
CA GLY A 267 -7.93 -23.02 -15.77
C GLY A 267 -8.52 -22.47 -14.49
N PHE A 268 -8.24 -21.22 -14.13
CA PHE A 268 -8.87 -20.54 -13.00
C PHE A 268 -9.53 -19.27 -13.48
N GLU A 269 -10.73 -19.01 -12.99
CA GLU A 269 -11.45 -17.76 -13.22
C GLU A 269 -11.52 -16.91 -11.95
N ASN A 270 -11.37 -17.53 -10.77
CA ASN A 270 -11.48 -16.83 -9.49
C ASN A 270 -10.15 -16.91 -8.73
N VAL A 271 -9.68 -15.77 -8.22
CA VAL A 271 -8.47 -15.68 -7.41
C VAL A 271 -8.75 -14.87 -6.16
N THR A 272 -8.40 -15.43 -5.01
CA THR A 272 -8.33 -14.70 -3.74
C THR A 272 -6.86 -14.58 -3.32
N GLY A 273 -6.41 -13.34 -3.17
CA GLY A 273 -5.10 -12.96 -2.66
C GLY A 273 -4.93 -13.26 -1.17
N THR A 274 -3.96 -12.59 -0.57
CA THR A 274 -3.50 -12.75 0.80
C THR A 274 -4.00 -11.59 1.68
N ASP A 275 -3.42 -11.46 2.88
CA ASP A 275 -3.64 -10.28 3.73
C ASP A 275 -2.51 -9.23 3.54
N GLN A 276 -1.78 -9.28 2.43
CA GLN A 276 -0.66 -8.39 2.09
C GLN A 276 -0.86 -7.84 0.68
N GLY A 277 -0.16 -6.75 0.33
CA GLY A 277 -0.25 -6.16 -1.01
C GLY A 277 0.08 -7.14 -2.15
N ASP A 278 -0.94 -7.44 -2.93
CA ASP A 278 -0.98 -8.40 -4.01
C ASP A 278 -1.03 -7.73 -5.39
N ILE A 279 -0.64 -8.47 -6.43
CA ILE A 279 -0.84 -8.10 -7.82
C ILE A 279 -1.63 -9.24 -8.47
N LEU A 280 -2.89 -8.98 -8.80
CA LEU A 280 -3.81 -9.95 -9.38
C LEU A 280 -4.20 -9.52 -10.79
N LEU A 281 -3.74 -10.27 -11.79
CA LEU A 281 -3.99 -10.00 -13.21
C LEU A 281 -4.79 -11.16 -13.79
N GLY A 282 -6.00 -10.86 -14.28
CA GLY A 282 -6.89 -11.80 -14.94
C GLY A 282 -6.51 -12.09 -16.38
N ASP A 283 -7.37 -12.83 -17.08
CA ASP A 283 -7.17 -13.27 -18.45
C ASP A 283 -8.24 -12.74 -19.43
N ALA A 284 -8.80 -13.59 -20.28
CA ALA A 284 -9.83 -13.20 -21.25
C ALA A 284 -11.21 -13.77 -20.90
N ALA A 285 -11.31 -14.51 -19.80
CA ALA A 285 -12.55 -15.01 -19.25
C ALA A 285 -13.11 -14.03 -18.21
N ASP A 286 -14.39 -14.17 -17.88
CA ASP A 286 -15.01 -13.41 -16.79
C ASP A 286 -14.40 -13.87 -15.45
N ASN A 287 -13.55 -13.06 -14.83
CA ASN A 287 -12.80 -13.38 -13.62
C ASN A 287 -13.40 -12.74 -12.35
N ILE A 288 -13.20 -13.38 -11.19
CA ILE A 288 -13.41 -12.76 -9.87
C ILE A 288 -12.07 -12.65 -9.15
N LEU A 289 -11.55 -11.43 -9.04
CA LEU A 289 -10.30 -11.14 -8.35
C LEU A 289 -10.58 -10.44 -7.03
N GLN A 290 -10.14 -11.04 -5.93
CA GLN A 290 -10.28 -10.51 -4.57
C GLN A 290 -8.88 -10.28 -3.99
N GLY A 291 -8.48 -9.02 -3.79
CA GLY A 291 -7.19 -8.64 -3.22
C GLY A 291 -7.06 -9.16 -1.79
N GLY A 292 -7.94 -8.68 -0.91
CA GLY A 292 -8.02 -9.16 0.46
C GLY A 292 -7.77 -8.02 1.44
N ALA A 293 -6.65 -8.07 2.15
CA ALA A 293 -6.19 -6.94 2.94
C ALA A 293 -4.79 -6.53 2.47
N GLY A 294 -4.42 -5.27 2.68
CA GLY A 294 -3.19 -4.72 2.10
C GLY A 294 -3.50 -3.82 0.91
N ASP A 295 -2.46 -3.22 0.35
CA ASP A 295 -2.59 -2.32 -0.79
C ASP A 295 -2.40 -3.14 -2.07
N ASP A 296 -3.51 -3.53 -2.70
CA ASP A 296 -3.53 -4.49 -3.80
C ASP A 296 -3.56 -3.80 -5.17
N SER A 297 -3.18 -4.53 -6.22
CA SER A 297 -3.22 -4.05 -7.60
C SER A 297 -3.92 -5.06 -8.50
N LEU A 298 -5.04 -4.65 -9.11
CA LEU A 298 -5.94 -5.53 -9.83
C LEU A 298 -6.09 -5.11 -11.30
N ARG A 299 -6.08 -6.09 -12.21
CA ARG A 299 -6.43 -5.94 -13.63
C ARG A 299 -7.34 -7.09 -14.04
N GLY A 300 -8.51 -6.79 -14.58
CA GLY A 300 -9.47 -7.80 -15.06
C GLY A 300 -8.99 -8.51 -16.32
N GLY A 301 -8.65 -7.75 -17.36
CA GLY A 301 -8.35 -8.32 -18.67
C GLY A 301 -9.55 -8.17 -19.59
N ALA A 302 -9.79 -9.12 -20.50
CA ALA A 302 -11.02 -9.09 -21.28
C ALA A 302 -12.10 -9.93 -20.58
N GLY A 303 -13.37 -9.56 -20.72
CA GLY A 303 -14.45 -10.23 -19.99
C GLY A 303 -15.27 -9.23 -19.19
N ASN A 304 -16.25 -9.72 -18.44
CA ASN A 304 -16.93 -8.93 -17.41
C ASN A 304 -16.41 -9.38 -16.07
N ASP A 305 -15.38 -8.70 -15.59
CA ASP A 305 -14.67 -9.10 -14.39
C ASP A 305 -15.31 -8.50 -13.14
N ARG A 306 -15.04 -9.11 -11.99
CA ARG A 306 -15.35 -8.56 -10.67
C ARG A 306 -14.04 -8.35 -9.93
N LEU A 307 -13.69 -7.09 -9.71
CA LEU A 307 -12.47 -6.66 -9.05
C LEU A 307 -12.82 -6.09 -7.67
N ASP A 308 -12.35 -6.75 -6.62
CA ASP A 308 -12.61 -6.41 -5.22
C ASP A 308 -11.26 -6.20 -4.52
N GLY A 309 -10.86 -4.95 -4.32
CA GLY A 309 -9.58 -4.62 -3.66
C GLY A 309 -9.56 -5.09 -2.20
N GLY A 310 -10.68 -4.90 -1.51
CA GLY A 310 -10.86 -5.34 -0.14
C GLY A 310 -10.53 -4.23 0.86
N ALA A 311 -9.53 -4.46 1.71
CA ALA A 311 -9.15 -3.54 2.78
C ALA A 311 -7.72 -3.03 2.62
N GLY A 312 -7.58 -1.78 2.23
CA GLY A 312 -6.28 -1.13 2.10
C GLY A 312 -6.44 0.08 1.20
N PHE A 313 -5.37 0.40 0.47
CA PHE A 313 -5.40 1.37 -0.62
C PHE A 313 -5.16 0.64 -1.94
N ASP A 314 -6.23 0.40 -2.70
CA ASP A 314 -6.23 -0.57 -3.78
C ASP A 314 -6.25 0.10 -5.17
N TRP A 315 -5.46 -0.47 -6.08
CA TRP A 315 -5.26 0.03 -7.44
C TRP A 315 -6.03 -0.78 -8.48
N LEU A 316 -6.76 -0.07 -9.35
CA LEU A 316 -7.17 -0.57 -10.66
C LEU A 316 -6.10 -0.23 -11.71
N LEU A 317 -5.70 -1.23 -12.50
CA LEU A 317 -4.69 -1.08 -13.55
C LEU A 317 -5.28 -1.27 -14.94
N LEU A 318 -5.31 -0.21 -15.76
CA LEU A 318 -5.85 -0.23 -17.12
C LEU A 318 -4.77 -0.32 -18.22
N GLU A 319 -3.50 -0.48 -17.85
CA GLU A 319 -2.42 -0.56 -18.84
C GLU A 319 -2.64 -1.76 -19.79
N GLY A 320 -2.41 -1.56 -21.09
CA GLY A 320 -2.65 -2.59 -22.09
C GLY A 320 -4.03 -2.52 -22.75
N ALA A 321 -4.92 -1.62 -22.31
CA ALA A 321 -6.15 -1.30 -23.01
C ALA A 321 -5.90 -1.01 -24.50
N THR A 322 -6.77 -1.53 -25.36
CA THR A 322 -6.64 -1.39 -26.83
C THR A 322 -7.52 -0.28 -27.41
N GLY A 323 -8.33 0.35 -26.57
CA GLY A 323 -9.17 1.51 -26.88
C GLY A 323 -9.45 2.34 -25.63
N PRO A 324 -10.18 3.47 -25.77
CA PRO A 324 -10.57 4.35 -24.67
C PRO A 324 -11.20 3.59 -23.51
N THR A 325 -10.85 3.96 -22.28
CA THR A 325 -11.48 3.39 -21.09
C THR A 325 -12.47 4.36 -20.44
N LEU A 326 -13.46 3.82 -19.73
CA LEU A 326 -14.41 4.59 -18.93
C LEU A 326 -14.58 3.92 -17.57
N VAL A 327 -14.16 4.60 -16.51
CA VAL A 327 -14.29 4.13 -15.13
C VAL A 327 -15.18 5.08 -14.33
N ASP A 328 -16.11 4.52 -13.56
CA ASP A 328 -16.88 5.26 -12.56
C ASP A 328 -16.88 4.50 -11.23
N LEU A 329 -16.14 5.02 -10.25
CA LEU A 329 -15.99 4.39 -8.94
C LEU A 329 -17.28 4.44 -8.09
N VAL A 330 -18.19 5.39 -8.33
CA VAL A 330 -19.50 5.45 -7.63
C VAL A 330 -20.47 4.43 -8.20
N LEU A 331 -20.47 4.25 -9.52
CA LEU A 331 -21.23 3.15 -10.14
C LEU A 331 -20.58 1.79 -9.89
N GLY A 332 -19.28 1.78 -9.58
CA GLY A 332 -18.48 0.58 -9.40
C GLY A 332 -18.31 -0.16 -10.72
N THR A 333 -18.01 0.56 -11.82
CA THR A 333 -17.91 -0.02 -13.16
C THR A 333 -16.69 0.45 -13.93
N ALA A 334 -16.08 -0.43 -14.73
CA ALA A 334 -15.06 -0.08 -15.72
C ALA A 334 -15.35 -0.69 -17.09
N GLU A 335 -15.32 0.13 -18.14
CA GLU A 335 -15.11 -0.32 -19.51
C GLU A 335 -13.61 -0.18 -19.80
N ASP A 336 -12.85 -1.26 -19.70
CA ASP A 336 -11.38 -1.26 -19.61
C ASP A 336 -10.65 -1.24 -20.97
N GLY A 337 -11.38 -1.10 -22.08
CA GLY A 337 -10.82 -1.08 -23.43
C GLY A 337 -10.30 -2.44 -23.94
N GLN A 338 -10.58 -3.54 -23.25
CA GLN A 338 -10.30 -4.93 -23.69
C GLN A 338 -11.60 -5.72 -23.93
N GLY A 339 -12.72 -5.21 -23.41
CA GLY A 339 -14.08 -5.56 -23.82
C GLY A 339 -14.86 -6.27 -22.73
N GLY A 340 -16.13 -5.91 -22.59
CA GLY A 340 -16.95 -6.25 -21.43
C GLY A 340 -17.12 -5.03 -20.53
N THR A 341 -17.71 -5.22 -19.36
CA THR A 341 -17.85 -4.18 -18.33
C THR A 341 -17.62 -4.80 -16.97
N ASP A 342 -16.56 -4.35 -16.30
CA ASP A 342 -16.14 -4.87 -15.02
C ASP A 342 -16.92 -4.23 -13.88
N THR A 343 -17.02 -4.96 -12.78
CA THR A 343 -17.55 -4.49 -11.50
C THR A 343 -16.42 -4.21 -10.53
N LEU A 344 -16.36 -3.00 -10.00
CA LEU A 344 -15.32 -2.52 -9.09
C LEU A 344 -15.86 -2.38 -7.67
N ILE A 345 -15.09 -2.83 -6.68
CA ILE A 345 -15.42 -2.75 -5.26
C ILE A 345 -14.15 -2.43 -4.48
N SER A 346 -14.24 -1.45 -3.56
CA SER A 346 -13.12 -1.00 -2.73
C SER A 346 -11.88 -0.73 -3.57
N ILE A 347 -11.99 0.24 -4.48
CA ILE A 347 -10.88 0.72 -5.32
C ILE A 347 -10.79 2.22 -5.06
N GLU A 348 -9.61 2.68 -4.65
CA GLU A 348 -9.34 4.09 -4.32
C GLU A 348 -8.37 4.75 -5.31
N ALA A 349 -7.65 3.95 -6.10
CA ALA A 349 -6.68 4.45 -7.06
C ALA A 349 -6.85 3.84 -8.44
N ILE A 350 -6.60 4.65 -9.46
CA ILE A 350 -6.63 4.20 -10.85
C ILE A 350 -5.33 4.59 -11.53
N ARG A 351 -4.72 3.61 -12.20
CA ARG A 351 -3.71 3.84 -13.23
C ARG A 351 -4.35 3.59 -14.59
N GLY A 352 -4.54 4.67 -15.34
CA GLY A 352 -5.04 4.68 -16.69
C GLY A 352 -4.08 4.02 -17.68
N SER A 353 -4.50 4.06 -18.93
CA SER A 353 -3.94 3.34 -20.05
C SER A 353 -3.03 4.24 -20.90
N ALA A 354 -2.85 3.86 -22.17
CA ALA A 354 -2.19 4.69 -23.17
C ALA A 354 -3.20 5.24 -24.21
N GLN A 355 -4.47 5.23 -23.86
CA GLN A 355 -5.61 5.66 -24.67
C GLN A 355 -6.31 6.82 -23.95
N ALA A 356 -7.17 7.55 -24.66
CA ALA A 356 -7.97 8.61 -24.06
C ALA A 356 -8.98 8.02 -23.06
N ASP A 357 -8.69 8.19 -21.78
CA ASP A 357 -9.42 7.58 -20.68
C ASP A 357 -10.41 8.57 -20.04
N THR A 358 -11.48 8.05 -19.44
CA THR A 358 -12.41 8.85 -18.63
C THR A 358 -12.51 8.22 -17.26
N LEU A 359 -11.94 8.86 -16.25
CA LEU A 359 -11.82 8.37 -14.88
C LEU A 359 -12.67 9.23 -13.94
N LEU A 360 -13.70 8.63 -13.34
CA LEU A 360 -14.65 9.32 -12.45
C LEU A 360 -14.56 8.78 -11.02
N GLY A 361 -14.16 9.66 -10.11
CA GLY A 361 -13.96 9.41 -8.67
C GLY A 361 -15.23 9.31 -7.84
N THR A 362 -15.08 9.52 -6.54
CA THR A 362 -16.08 9.37 -5.49
C THR A 362 -16.23 10.65 -4.66
N ASP A 363 -16.86 10.57 -3.49
CA ASP A 363 -16.86 11.68 -2.52
C ASP A 363 -15.71 11.53 -1.49
N ALA A 364 -14.80 10.57 -1.71
CA ALA A 364 -13.61 10.32 -0.90
C ALA A 364 -12.34 10.77 -1.65
N ALA A 365 -11.20 10.83 -0.95
CA ALA A 365 -9.94 11.20 -1.58
C ALA A 365 -9.48 10.09 -2.55
N ASP A 366 -9.38 10.44 -3.83
CA ASP A 366 -8.99 9.53 -4.91
C ASP A 366 -7.60 9.87 -5.48
N LEU A 367 -6.92 8.87 -6.05
CA LEU A 367 -5.62 9.03 -6.72
C LEU A 367 -5.70 8.50 -8.16
N PHE A 368 -5.64 9.41 -9.14
CA PHE A 368 -5.69 9.06 -10.56
C PHE A 368 -4.39 9.42 -11.28
N LEU A 369 -3.92 8.45 -12.07
CA LEU A 369 -2.85 8.63 -13.07
C LEU A 369 -3.50 8.35 -14.43
N GLY A 370 -3.61 9.35 -15.31
CA GLY A 370 -4.21 9.23 -16.65
C GLY A 370 -3.38 8.34 -17.55
N GLY A 371 -2.08 8.58 -17.59
CA GLY A 371 -1.13 7.77 -18.33
C GLY A 371 -0.74 8.46 -19.63
N ALA A 372 -1.06 7.87 -20.78
CA ALA A 372 -0.86 8.55 -22.05
C ALA A 372 -2.18 8.63 -22.80
N GLY A 373 -2.39 9.69 -23.58
CA GLY A 373 -3.67 9.93 -24.26
C GLY A 373 -4.31 11.22 -23.75
N ASP A 374 -5.35 11.68 -24.44
CA ASP A 374 -6.06 12.89 -24.02
C ASP A 374 -7.12 12.48 -23.00
N ASP A 375 -6.80 12.55 -21.71
CA ASP A 375 -7.58 11.94 -20.64
C ASP A 375 -8.57 12.91 -19.98
N HIS A 376 -9.65 12.38 -19.41
CA HIS A 376 -10.63 13.14 -18.62
C HIS A 376 -10.72 12.58 -17.21
N LEU A 377 -10.18 13.32 -16.23
CA LEU A 377 -10.09 12.93 -14.83
C LEU A 377 -11.02 13.81 -14.00
N VAL A 378 -11.93 13.20 -13.24
CA VAL A 378 -12.90 13.91 -12.39
C VAL A 378 -12.84 13.35 -10.97
N GLY A 379 -12.38 14.14 -10.01
CA GLY A 379 -12.31 13.77 -8.58
C GLY A 379 -13.69 13.70 -7.92
N ARG A 380 -14.54 14.70 -8.19
CA ARG A 380 -15.89 14.94 -7.61
C ARG A 380 -15.82 15.55 -6.21
N GLY A 381 -15.63 14.80 -5.15
CA GLY A 381 -15.54 15.35 -3.81
C GLY A 381 -14.47 14.61 -3.01
N GLY A 382 -13.76 15.29 -2.14
CA GLY A 382 -12.59 14.67 -1.50
C GLY A 382 -11.41 15.61 -1.55
N ASN A 383 -10.22 15.12 -1.21
CA ASN A 383 -9.00 15.89 -1.49
C ASN A 383 -8.19 15.02 -2.43
N ASP A 384 -8.30 15.28 -3.73
CA ASP A 384 -7.90 14.35 -4.77
C ASP A 384 -6.49 14.65 -5.29
N ASP A 385 -5.75 13.63 -5.76
CA ASP A 385 -4.49 13.78 -6.52
C ASP A 385 -4.72 13.27 -7.94
N LEU A 386 -4.90 14.19 -8.89
CA LEU A 386 -5.18 13.88 -10.29
C LEU A 386 -3.97 14.25 -11.16
N ARG A 387 -3.49 13.28 -11.94
CA ARG A 387 -2.35 13.46 -12.84
C ARG A 387 -2.74 13.02 -14.25
N GLY A 388 -2.69 13.93 -15.22
CA GLY A 388 -2.96 13.61 -16.63
C GLY A 388 -1.83 12.81 -17.28
N ASP A 389 -0.58 13.17 -16.96
CA ASP A 389 0.65 12.60 -17.51
C ASP A 389 0.92 13.04 -18.98
N GLU A 390 0.85 12.20 -20.02
CA GLU A 390 1.12 12.59 -21.42
C GLU A 390 -0.16 12.76 -22.25
N GLY A 391 -0.46 13.95 -22.77
CA GLY A 391 -1.60 14.19 -23.65
C GLY A 391 -2.24 15.55 -23.40
N ASP A 392 -3.27 15.90 -24.18
CA ASP A 392 -4.05 17.12 -23.93
C ASP A 392 -5.19 16.79 -22.94
N ASP A 393 -4.93 16.91 -21.64
CA ASP A 393 -5.80 16.35 -20.60
C ASP A 393 -6.86 17.32 -20.08
N TRP A 394 -7.94 16.79 -19.51
CA TRP A 394 -8.94 17.56 -18.75
C TRP A 394 -9.06 17.03 -17.33
N LEU A 395 -8.62 17.81 -16.36
CA LEU A 395 -8.70 17.53 -14.93
C LEU A 395 -9.77 18.41 -14.27
N GLU A 396 -10.68 17.80 -13.52
CA GLU A 396 -11.68 18.45 -12.67
C GLU A 396 -11.53 17.93 -11.23
N GLY A 397 -11.06 18.77 -10.30
CA GLY A 397 -10.91 18.44 -8.89
C GLY A 397 -12.28 18.20 -8.23
N GLY A 398 -13.05 19.28 -8.04
CA GLY A 398 -14.42 19.18 -7.57
C GLY A 398 -14.62 19.90 -6.24
N GLU A 399 -15.18 19.24 -5.23
CA GLU A 399 -15.24 19.77 -3.86
C GLU A 399 -14.05 19.29 -3.03
N GLY A 400 -13.37 20.20 -2.32
CA GLY A 400 -12.28 19.90 -1.38
C GLY A 400 -10.95 20.47 -1.84
N ASP A 401 -9.85 20.13 -1.16
CA ASP A 401 -8.54 20.73 -1.43
C ASP A 401 -7.70 19.82 -2.33
N ASP A 402 -7.76 20.05 -3.65
CA ASP A 402 -7.23 19.13 -4.65
C ASP A 402 -5.80 19.44 -5.11
N THR A 403 -5.07 18.42 -5.55
CA THR A 403 -3.78 18.53 -6.23
C THR A 403 -3.89 18.02 -7.66
N LEU A 404 -3.66 18.92 -8.61
CA LEU A 404 -3.88 18.67 -10.04
C LEU A 404 -2.58 18.87 -10.82
N ARG A 405 -2.21 17.90 -11.66
CA ARG A 405 -1.06 17.98 -12.56
C ARG A 405 -1.50 17.53 -13.93
N GLY A 406 -1.56 18.44 -14.91
CA GLY A 406 -1.86 18.07 -16.29
C GLY A 406 -0.72 17.20 -16.85
N GLY A 407 0.39 17.83 -17.20
CA GLY A 407 1.62 17.13 -17.52
C GLY A 407 2.14 17.62 -18.87
N ALA A 408 2.36 16.71 -19.80
CA ALA A 408 2.82 17.01 -21.14
C ALA A 408 1.67 17.11 -22.13
N GLY A 409 1.22 18.33 -22.43
CA GLY A 409 0.29 18.64 -23.50
C GLY A 409 -0.38 19.98 -23.25
N ASP A 410 -1.40 20.32 -24.03
CA ASP A 410 -2.21 21.52 -23.82
C ASP A 410 -3.39 21.19 -22.89
N ASP A 411 -3.18 21.28 -21.57
CA ASP A 411 -4.13 20.76 -20.58
C ASP A 411 -5.25 21.75 -20.20
N ARG A 412 -6.35 21.21 -19.66
CA ARG A 412 -7.44 21.94 -19.00
C ARG A 412 -7.55 21.48 -17.56
N ILE A 413 -7.27 22.38 -16.62
CA ILE A 413 -7.31 22.11 -15.18
C ILE A 413 -8.39 22.97 -14.54
N ASP A 414 -9.35 22.36 -13.87
CA ASP A 414 -10.38 23.03 -13.07
C ASP A 414 -10.32 22.53 -11.62
N GLY A 415 -9.90 23.39 -10.68
CA GLY A 415 -9.84 23.03 -9.26
C GLY A 415 -11.22 22.85 -8.64
N GLY A 416 -12.17 23.71 -9.02
CA GLY A 416 -13.52 23.65 -8.49
C GLY A 416 -13.67 24.46 -7.21
N ALA A 417 -14.07 23.81 -6.13
CA ALA A 417 -14.48 24.39 -4.88
C ALA A 417 -13.60 23.88 -3.72
N GLY A 418 -12.60 24.66 -3.34
CA GLY A 418 -11.84 24.46 -2.12
C GLY A 418 -10.59 25.32 -2.18
N PHE A 419 -9.48 24.83 -1.62
CA PHE A 419 -8.18 25.39 -1.89
C PHE A 419 -7.38 24.46 -2.79
N ASP A 420 -7.34 24.80 -4.07
CA ASP A 420 -6.84 23.89 -5.08
C ASP A 420 -5.43 24.25 -5.54
N ARG A 421 -4.64 23.21 -5.83
CA ARG A 421 -3.25 23.34 -6.24
C ARG A 421 -3.01 22.71 -7.60
N ALA A 422 -2.68 23.54 -8.59
CA ALA A 422 -2.09 23.05 -9.83
C ALA A 422 -0.56 22.94 -9.68
N VAL A 423 0.02 21.84 -10.16
CA VAL A 423 1.47 21.61 -10.19
C VAL A 423 1.95 21.58 -11.63
N MET A 424 2.89 22.47 -11.95
CA MET A 424 3.49 22.59 -13.28
C MET A 424 4.92 22.05 -13.23
N ASP A 425 5.17 20.96 -13.95
CA ASP A 425 6.51 20.42 -14.13
C ASP A 425 7.35 21.30 -15.08
N GLY A 426 8.68 21.17 -14.99
CA GLY A 426 9.61 21.79 -15.95
C GLY A 426 9.73 23.33 -15.94
N LEU A 427 8.86 24.08 -15.26
CA LEU A 427 8.83 25.54 -15.32
C LEU A 427 9.66 26.26 -14.25
N THR A 428 10.42 27.26 -14.70
CA THR A 428 10.94 28.37 -13.89
C THR A 428 10.14 29.63 -14.22
N PHE A 429 9.69 30.40 -13.22
CA PHE A 429 8.82 31.56 -13.39
C PHE A 429 9.50 32.70 -14.17
N TYR A 430 9.31 32.74 -15.50
CA TYR A 430 9.64 33.90 -16.34
C TYR A 430 8.35 34.61 -16.76
N GLY A 431 7.85 35.48 -15.87
CA GLY A 431 6.53 36.08 -15.98
C GLY A 431 6.18 36.67 -17.36
N SER A 432 5.03 36.25 -17.89
CA SER A 432 3.98 37.15 -18.40
C SER A 432 2.64 36.41 -18.53
N GLY A 433 2.14 35.84 -17.43
CA GLY A 433 0.75 35.38 -17.37
C GLY A 433 -0.19 36.58 -17.43
N ARG A 434 -1.06 36.64 -18.46
CA ARG A 434 -2.18 37.59 -18.48
C ARG A 434 -3.34 36.97 -17.70
N ALA A 435 -3.58 37.47 -16.49
CA ALA A 435 -4.87 37.28 -15.84
C ALA A 435 -5.94 37.99 -16.70
N LEU A 436 -6.73 37.22 -17.44
CA LEU A 436 -7.87 37.76 -18.17
C LEU A 436 -8.99 38.02 -17.15
N SER A 437 -9.15 39.29 -16.82
CA SER A 437 -10.22 39.79 -15.96
C SER A 437 -11.57 39.29 -16.46
N THR A 438 -12.40 38.85 -15.51
CA THR A 438 -13.82 38.42 -15.54
C THR A 438 -14.17 36.93 -15.62
N GLU A 439 -13.25 36.00 -15.95
CA GLU A 439 -13.54 34.54 -15.89
C GLU A 439 -12.51 33.67 -15.14
N ARG A 440 -11.53 34.25 -14.43
CA ARG A 440 -10.53 33.49 -13.64
C ARG A 440 -9.76 32.39 -14.42
N LEU A 441 -9.79 32.44 -15.75
CA LEU A 441 -9.00 31.58 -16.62
C LEU A 441 -7.55 32.09 -16.70
N LEU A 442 -6.59 31.27 -16.28
CA LEU A 442 -5.16 31.49 -16.46
C LEU A 442 -4.64 30.56 -17.56
N GLN A 443 -3.94 31.11 -18.54
CA GLN A 443 -3.20 30.30 -19.52
C GLN A 443 -1.71 30.34 -19.20
N LEU A 444 -1.09 29.16 -19.11
CA LEU A 444 0.33 28.95 -18.83
C LEU A 444 0.94 28.16 -19.98
N THR A 445 1.90 28.75 -20.69
CA THR A 445 2.65 28.03 -21.73
C THR A 445 4.01 27.62 -21.18
N THR A 446 4.30 26.33 -21.25
CA THR A 446 5.51 25.65 -20.78
C THR A 446 6.29 25.03 -21.96
N ALA A 447 7.32 24.24 -21.67
CA ALA A 447 7.97 23.40 -22.67
C ALA A 447 7.19 22.11 -22.95
N GLU A 448 6.26 21.78 -22.07
CA GLU A 448 5.43 20.57 -22.05
C GLU A 448 4.08 20.84 -22.74
N GLY A 449 3.58 22.09 -22.74
CA GLY A 449 2.47 22.54 -23.59
C GLY A 449 1.83 23.85 -23.11
N THR A 450 0.57 24.11 -23.43
CA THR A 450 -0.19 25.31 -23.03
C THR A 450 -1.44 24.95 -22.24
N ASP A 451 -1.35 25.19 -20.94
CA ASP A 451 -2.37 24.76 -19.98
C ASP A 451 -3.33 25.90 -19.67
N THR A 452 -4.60 25.55 -19.52
CA THR A 452 -5.70 26.45 -19.15
C THR A 452 -6.23 26.06 -17.77
N LEU A 453 -6.02 26.94 -16.79
CA LEU A 453 -6.41 26.74 -15.40
C LEU A 453 -7.64 27.58 -15.06
N SER A 454 -8.61 27.00 -14.36
CA SER A 454 -9.72 27.67 -13.68
C SER A 454 -9.88 27.12 -12.27
N GLY A 455 -10.50 27.89 -11.37
CA GLY A 455 -10.80 27.41 -10.01
C GLY A 455 -9.59 26.96 -9.21
N VAL A 456 -8.39 27.49 -9.48
CA VAL A 456 -7.14 27.11 -8.77
C VAL A 456 -6.59 28.30 -7.98
N GLU A 457 -6.36 28.11 -6.69
CA GLU A 457 -5.83 29.13 -5.78
C GLU A 457 -4.30 29.17 -5.73
N GLU A 458 -3.62 28.03 -5.93
CA GLU A 458 -2.16 27.91 -5.91
C GLU A 458 -1.63 27.21 -7.17
N VAL A 459 -0.73 27.86 -7.90
CA VAL A 459 0.08 27.21 -8.93
C VAL A 459 1.50 27.02 -8.41
N ARG A 460 1.99 25.79 -8.41
CA ARG A 460 3.36 25.45 -8.04
C ARG A 460 4.23 25.23 -9.27
N PHE A 461 5.43 25.80 -9.22
CA PHE A 461 6.50 25.64 -10.19
C PHE A 461 7.73 25.04 -9.50
N LEU A 462 8.76 24.66 -10.27
CA LEU A 462 10.03 24.15 -9.73
C LEU A 462 10.78 25.18 -8.88
N ASP A 463 10.59 26.48 -9.11
CA ASP A 463 11.33 27.58 -8.47
C ASP A 463 10.49 28.46 -7.53
N GLY A 464 9.22 28.12 -7.31
CA GLY A 464 8.34 28.88 -6.43
C GLY A 464 6.87 28.58 -6.62
N ARG A 465 6.03 29.40 -6.01
CA ARG A 465 4.56 29.30 -6.14
C ARG A 465 3.97 30.65 -6.55
N LEU A 466 2.92 30.59 -7.36
CA LEU A 466 2.04 31.71 -7.68
C LEU A 466 0.69 31.44 -7.02
N VAL A 467 0.34 32.24 -6.02
CA VAL A 467 -0.99 32.21 -5.42
C VAL A 467 -1.87 33.14 -6.25
N LEU A 468 -2.89 32.60 -6.90
CA LEU A 468 -3.74 33.31 -7.86
C LEU A 468 -4.89 34.03 -7.18
N ASP A 469 -5.37 33.53 -6.05
CA ASP A 469 -6.48 34.14 -5.33
C ASP A 469 -6.06 34.77 -4.00
N ALA A 470 -6.06 36.10 -4.09
CA ALA A 470 -5.86 37.09 -3.05
C ALA A 470 -7.10 37.21 -2.16
N GLU A 471 -6.88 37.65 -0.91
CA GLU A 471 -7.91 38.09 0.04
C GLU A 471 -9.07 38.85 -0.62
N ALA A 472 -10.30 38.63 -0.12
CA ALA A 472 -11.49 39.38 -0.53
C ALA A 472 -11.25 40.92 -0.50
N PRO A 473 -11.84 41.72 -1.41
CA PRO A 473 -11.67 43.18 -1.44
C PRO A 473 -11.87 43.85 -0.07
N GLU A 474 -12.82 43.36 0.73
CA GLU A 474 -13.06 43.81 2.10
C GLU A 474 -11.87 43.57 3.04
N ALA A 475 -11.19 42.43 2.89
CA ALA A 475 -10.01 42.07 3.66
C ALA A 475 -8.79 42.89 3.22
N LEU A 476 -8.61 43.11 1.91
CA LEU A 476 -7.60 44.02 1.37
C LEU A 476 -7.77 45.45 1.88
N VAL A 477 -9.00 45.97 1.86
CA VAL A 477 -9.32 47.30 2.40
C VAL A 477 -9.12 47.34 3.91
N ALA A 478 -9.55 46.31 4.64
CA ALA A 478 -9.36 46.24 6.07
C ALA A 478 -7.88 46.25 6.46
N ARG A 479 -7.04 45.54 5.70
CA ARG A 479 -5.59 45.53 5.85
C ARG A 479 -4.99 46.91 5.59
N LEU A 480 -5.33 47.55 4.46
CA LEU A 480 -4.88 48.92 4.15
C LEU A 480 -5.24 49.93 5.25
N TYR A 481 -6.44 49.82 5.82
CA TYR A 481 -6.87 50.67 6.95
C TYR A 481 -6.13 50.35 8.24
N ALA A 482 -5.97 49.06 8.57
CA ALA A 482 -5.19 48.63 9.71
C ALA A 482 -3.77 49.18 9.60
N MET A 483 -3.20 49.21 8.40
CA MET A 483 -1.84 49.70 8.23
C MET A 483 -1.72 51.22 8.21
N ALA A 484 -2.56 51.89 7.43
CA ALA A 484 -2.46 53.35 7.31
C ALA A 484 -2.97 54.07 8.57
N LEU A 485 -3.93 53.48 9.29
CA LEU A 485 -4.67 54.17 10.35
C LEU A 485 -4.69 53.40 11.68
N GLY A 486 -4.08 52.22 11.77
CA GLY A 486 -4.00 51.43 13.00
C GLY A 486 -5.36 50.94 13.52
N ARG A 487 -6.35 50.77 12.63
CA ARG A 487 -7.72 50.35 12.97
C ARG A 487 -8.43 49.73 11.78
N ALA A 488 -9.50 48.98 12.04
CA ALA A 488 -10.42 48.52 10.99
C ALA A 488 -11.19 49.70 10.34
N PRO A 489 -11.58 49.58 9.06
CA PRO A 489 -12.39 50.56 8.37
C PRO A 489 -13.79 50.63 8.98
N GLU A 490 -14.40 51.82 8.93
CA GLU A 490 -15.84 51.96 9.17
C GLU A 490 -16.62 51.43 7.97
N ALA A 491 -17.86 50.97 8.19
CA ALA A 491 -18.70 50.35 7.15
C ALA A 491 -18.79 51.17 5.86
N HIS A 492 -18.82 52.51 5.96
CA HIS A 492 -18.83 53.39 4.80
C HIS A 492 -17.50 53.39 4.03
N GLY A 493 -16.35 53.41 4.74
CA GLY A 493 -15.03 53.35 4.13
C GLY A 493 -14.71 51.97 3.55
N GLN A 494 -15.13 50.91 4.24
CA GLN A 494 -14.99 49.54 3.76
C GLN A 494 -15.77 49.34 2.45
N GLY A 495 -17.06 49.68 2.45
CA GLY A 495 -17.92 49.53 1.27
C GLY A 495 -17.52 50.45 0.12
N PHE A 496 -17.07 51.68 0.39
CA PHE A 496 -16.63 52.57 -0.68
C PHE A 496 -15.42 52.02 -1.43
N TRP A 497 -14.38 51.58 -0.71
CA TRP A 497 -13.14 51.12 -1.32
C TRP A 497 -13.22 49.70 -1.88
N SER A 498 -13.98 48.79 -1.26
CA SER A 498 -14.20 47.45 -1.84
C SER A 498 -14.92 47.58 -3.19
N THR A 499 -15.95 48.43 -3.28
CA THR A 499 -16.61 48.73 -4.56
C THR A 499 -15.69 49.38 -5.60
N GLN A 500 -14.67 50.15 -5.20
CA GLN A 500 -13.69 50.67 -6.16
C GLN A 500 -12.73 49.58 -6.67
N LEU A 501 -12.29 48.67 -5.80
CA LEU A 501 -11.48 47.51 -6.21
C LEU A 501 -12.28 46.59 -7.14
N GLU A 502 -13.54 46.32 -6.80
CA GLU A 502 -14.48 45.58 -7.65
C GLU A 502 -14.72 46.27 -9.00
N ALA A 503 -14.68 47.61 -9.04
CA ALA A 503 -14.77 48.40 -10.26
C ALA A 503 -13.45 48.52 -11.04
N GLY A 504 -12.40 47.79 -10.65
CA GLY A 504 -11.11 47.71 -11.34
C GLY A 504 -10.08 48.75 -10.91
N ALA A 505 -10.26 49.44 -9.78
CA ALA A 505 -9.23 50.28 -9.20
C ALA A 505 -8.05 49.42 -8.70
N SER A 506 -6.82 49.91 -8.84
CA SER A 506 -5.65 49.21 -8.31
C SER A 506 -5.52 49.39 -6.80
N LEU A 507 -4.94 48.40 -6.10
CA LEU A 507 -4.69 48.49 -4.66
C LEU A 507 -3.84 49.73 -4.29
N SER A 508 -2.87 50.09 -5.14
CA SER A 508 -2.07 51.32 -4.98
C SER A 508 -2.92 52.59 -5.03
N SER A 509 -3.95 52.64 -5.88
CA SER A 509 -4.83 53.81 -5.99
C SER A 509 -5.74 53.96 -4.78
N VAL A 510 -6.20 52.84 -4.21
CA VAL A 510 -6.95 52.80 -2.96
C VAL A 510 -6.06 53.23 -1.78
N ALA A 511 -4.83 52.71 -1.71
CA ALA A 511 -3.84 53.09 -0.72
C ALA A 511 -3.48 54.58 -0.78
N ASP A 512 -3.28 55.14 -1.98
CA ASP A 512 -3.06 56.58 -2.17
C ASP A 512 -4.27 57.41 -1.71
N GLY A 513 -5.50 56.91 -1.92
CA GLY A 513 -6.72 57.53 -1.42
C GLY A 513 -6.82 57.56 0.11
N ILE A 514 -6.42 56.46 0.78
CA ILE A 514 -6.40 56.37 2.25
C ILE A 514 -5.31 57.30 2.84
N LEU A 515 -4.11 57.29 2.26
CA LEU A 515 -2.99 58.16 2.67
C LEU A 515 -3.28 59.65 2.44
N GLY A 516 -4.11 59.97 1.44
CA GLY A 516 -4.57 61.33 1.15
C GLY A 516 -5.72 61.82 2.05
N SER A 517 -6.25 60.97 2.94
CA SER A 517 -7.39 61.32 3.79
C SER A 517 -7.00 62.32 4.88
N ASN A 518 -7.95 63.20 5.26
CA ASN A 518 -7.78 64.11 6.40
C ASN A 518 -7.49 63.35 7.71
N GLU A 519 -7.95 62.10 7.80
CA GLU A 519 -7.75 61.25 8.96
C GLU A 519 -6.30 60.78 9.09
N PHE A 520 -5.71 60.30 8.00
CA PHE A 520 -4.29 59.91 7.97
C PHE A 520 -3.39 61.10 8.35
N ILE A 521 -3.65 62.27 7.75
CA ILE A 521 -2.90 63.51 8.00
C ILE A 521 -3.04 63.96 9.47
N ALA A 522 -4.22 63.81 10.07
CA ALA A 522 -4.44 64.17 11.47
C ALA A 522 -3.70 63.25 12.46
N ARG A 523 -3.51 61.97 12.11
CA ARG A 523 -2.88 60.97 12.96
C ARG A 523 -1.36 60.99 12.88
N HIS A 524 -0.80 60.98 11.67
CA HIS A 524 0.64 60.82 11.46
C HIS A 524 1.35 62.14 11.06
N GLY A 525 0.59 63.21 10.83
CA GLY A 525 1.11 64.39 10.14
C GLY A 525 1.42 64.10 8.66
N SER A 526 2.02 65.05 7.95
CA SER A 526 2.69 64.73 6.69
C SER A 526 4.12 64.27 7.00
N PRO A 527 4.49 63.00 6.72
CA PRO A 527 5.86 62.53 6.91
C PRO A 527 6.82 63.45 6.14
N ALA A 528 7.80 64.02 6.84
CA ALA A 528 8.65 65.12 6.35
C ALA A 528 9.52 64.72 5.15
N ASP A 529 9.88 63.43 5.04
CA ASP A 529 10.66 62.85 3.96
C ASP A 529 10.29 61.36 3.74
N ASN A 530 10.91 60.72 2.74
CA ASN A 530 10.66 59.32 2.39
C ASN A 530 11.15 58.36 3.49
N ALA A 531 12.27 58.68 4.14
CA ALA A 531 12.80 57.90 5.27
C ALA A 531 11.84 57.92 6.47
N GLY A 532 11.27 59.08 6.80
CA GLY A 532 10.27 59.22 7.85
C GLY A 532 8.97 58.46 7.55
N PHE A 533 8.57 58.36 6.28
CA PHE A 533 7.41 57.54 5.88
C PHE A 533 7.68 56.04 6.05
N VAL A 534 8.84 55.55 5.62
CA VAL A 534 9.21 54.13 5.80
C VAL A 534 9.35 53.79 7.29
N ALA A 535 10.02 54.64 8.08
CA ALA A 535 10.16 54.43 9.52
C ALA A 535 8.80 54.43 10.26
N MET A 536 7.83 55.22 9.80
CA MET A 536 6.46 55.20 10.32
C MET A 536 5.78 53.86 10.03
N LEU A 537 5.84 53.36 8.79
CA LEU A 537 5.28 52.05 8.43
C LEU A 537 5.86 50.93 9.30
N TYR A 538 7.17 50.88 9.51
CA TYR A 538 7.76 49.83 10.35
C TYR A 538 7.34 49.93 11.83
N ASN A 539 7.31 51.14 12.40
CA ASN A 539 6.98 51.33 13.80
C ASN A 539 5.50 51.09 14.10
N ASP A 540 4.60 51.59 13.25
CA ASP A 540 3.16 51.49 13.47
C ASP A 540 2.61 50.09 13.13
N LEU A 541 3.30 49.33 12.25
CA LEU A 541 2.83 48.04 11.74
C LEU A 541 3.51 46.85 12.39
N LEU A 542 4.84 46.89 12.48
CA LEU A 542 5.64 45.75 12.93
C LEU A 542 6.12 45.92 14.38
N GLY A 543 5.79 47.05 15.02
CA GLY A 543 6.19 47.36 16.39
C GLY A 543 7.70 47.45 16.58
N ARG A 544 8.47 47.60 15.49
CA ARG A 544 9.94 47.63 15.49
C ARG A 544 10.47 48.67 14.52
N ALA A 545 11.70 49.10 14.76
CA ALA A 545 12.44 49.89 13.78
C ALA A 545 12.84 49.02 12.57
N PRO A 546 12.91 49.60 11.35
CA PRO A 546 13.40 48.87 10.19
C PRO A 546 14.87 48.50 10.36
N ASP A 547 15.29 47.35 9.82
CA ASP A 547 16.70 47.10 9.64
C ASP A 547 17.26 47.95 8.47
N ALA A 548 18.59 48.07 8.42
CA ALA A 548 19.25 48.96 7.46
C ALA A 548 19.03 48.56 5.99
N ALA A 549 18.73 47.30 5.69
CA ALA A 549 18.52 46.80 4.34
C ALA A 549 17.06 46.98 3.88
N GLY A 550 16.10 46.71 4.77
CA GLY A 550 14.67 46.92 4.55
C GLY A 550 14.33 48.40 4.34
N ALA A 551 14.83 49.28 5.23
CA ALA A 551 14.65 50.73 5.08
C ALA A 551 15.19 51.24 3.74
N ALA A 552 16.43 50.85 3.39
CA ALA A 552 17.08 51.32 2.17
C ALA A 552 16.34 50.92 0.89
N SER A 553 15.68 49.76 0.89
CA SER A 553 14.96 49.23 -0.28
C SER A 553 13.66 49.99 -0.55
N TRP A 554 12.84 50.21 0.49
CA TRP A 554 11.60 50.97 0.37
C TRP A 554 11.87 52.47 0.12
N GLU A 555 12.89 53.02 0.76
CA GLU A 555 13.32 54.40 0.51
C GLU A 555 13.83 54.59 -0.92
N ALA A 556 14.58 53.63 -1.48
CA ALA A 556 15.04 53.68 -2.87
C ALA A 556 13.88 53.71 -3.87
N LEU A 557 12.80 52.96 -3.61
CA LEU A 557 11.58 52.99 -4.43
C LEU A 557 10.88 54.36 -4.36
N LEU A 558 10.72 54.93 -3.16
CA LEU A 558 10.14 56.27 -3.02
C LEU A 558 11.02 57.33 -3.70
N ASN A 559 12.35 57.19 -3.62
CA ASN A 559 13.31 58.10 -4.23
C ASN A 559 13.39 57.97 -5.76
N SER A 560 12.96 56.84 -6.33
CA SER A 560 12.84 56.64 -7.79
C SER A 560 11.55 57.22 -8.37
N GLY A 561 10.66 57.75 -7.53
CA GLY A 561 9.41 58.41 -7.92
C GLY A 561 8.15 57.56 -7.78
N VAL A 562 8.24 56.37 -7.16
CA VAL A 562 7.08 55.52 -6.84
C VAL A 562 6.19 56.21 -5.80
N SER A 563 4.86 56.12 -5.93
CA SER A 563 3.93 56.75 -4.99
C SER A 563 3.97 56.09 -3.61
N ARG A 564 3.65 56.85 -2.57
CA ARG A 564 3.55 56.33 -1.20
C ARG A 564 2.45 55.26 -1.08
N GLY A 565 1.36 55.36 -1.84
CA GLY A 565 0.33 54.32 -1.89
C GLY A 565 0.79 53.05 -2.60
N THR A 566 1.61 53.17 -3.64
CA THR A 566 2.25 51.99 -4.26
C THR A 566 3.21 51.31 -3.29
N VAL A 567 3.94 52.09 -2.47
CA VAL A 567 4.81 51.52 -1.42
C VAL A 567 3.99 50.92 -0.28
N LEU A 568 2.88 51.53 0.14
CA LEU A 568 2.00 50.97 1.17
C LEU A 568 1.33 49.66 0.71
N ALA A 569 0.86 49.61 -0.54
CA ALA A 569 0.29 48.39 -1.14
C ALA A 569 1.39 47.32 -1.35
N GLY A 570 2.58 47.71 -1.81
CA GLY A 570 3.71 46.78 -1.90
C GLY A 570 4.14 46.25 -0.53
N PHE A 571 4.10 47.08 0.51
CA PHE A 571 4.40 46.71 1.89
C PHE A 571 3.32 45.80 2.46
N SER A 572 2.04 46.02 2.12
CA SER A 572 0.93 45.18 2.57
C SER A 572 1.02 43.75 2.07
N GLU A 573 1.45 43.60 0.83
CA GLU A 573 1.67 42.31 0.17
C GLU A 573 3.06 41.71 0.48
N SER A 574 3.95 42.50 1.09
CA SER A 574 5.31 42.04 1.35
C SER A 574 5.33 40.88 2.33
N LEU A 575 6.26 39.95 2.09
CA LEU A 575 6.50 38.81 2.97
C LEU A 575 6.68 39.27 4.43
N GLU A 576 7.33 40.41 4.65
CA GLU A 576 7.61 41.00 5.96
C GLU A 576 6.35 41.44 6.75
N ASN A 577 5.25 41.75 6.05
CA ASN A 577 3.94 42.07 6.66
C ASN A 577 3.01 40.84 6.70
N ARG A 578 3.09 39.97 5.69
CA ARG A 578 2.29 38.73 5.62
C ARG A 578 2.73 37.69 6.64
N THR A 579 4.02 37.63 6.99
CA THR A 579 4.48 36.71 8.03
C THR A 579 3.94 37.14 9.39
N LEU A 580 3.95 38.41 9.81
CA LEU A 580 3.44 38.81 11.14
C LEU A 580 1.94 38.53 11.43
N THR A 581 1.11 38.30 10.42
CA THR A 581 -0.31 37.90 10.63
C THR A 581 -0.49 36.38 10.74
N ALA A 582 0.52 35.60 10.30
CA ALA A 582 0.58 34.13 10.44
C ALA A 582 1.66 33.66 11.46
N GLU A 583 2.54 34.55 11.92
CA GLU A 583 3.82 34.24 12.58
C GLU A 583 3.86 34.84 13.99
N VAL A 584 2.89 34.48 14.84
CA VAL A 584 3.02 34.59 16.32
C VAL A 584 3.03 33.22 17.00
N THR A 585 3.11 32.12 16.25
CA THR A 585 3.55 30.85 16.82
C THR A 585 4.55 30.18 15.89
N ALA A 586 5.81 30.56 16.12
CA ALA A 586 7.05 29.84 15.86
C ALA A 586 7.24 29.31 14.44
N GLN A 587 8.17 29.91 13.69
CA GLN A 587 9.20 29.24 12.87
C GLN A 587 9.91 30.26 11.94
N GLY A 588 11.15 30.62 12.26
CA GLY A 588 11.91 31.69 11.60
C GLY A 588 12.58 31.28 10.28
N PHE A 589 12.60 32.21 9.31
CA PHE A 589 13.22 32.04 8.00
C PHE A 589 14.70 32.50 7.98
N TRP A 590 15.62 31.72 7.38
CA TRP A 590 17.05 32.05 7.24
C TRP A 590 17.52 32.01 5.80
N ARG A 591 18.24 33.03 5.29
CA ARG A 591 18.96 32.89 4.00
C ARG A 591 20.22 32.02 4.16
N LEU A 592 20.41 31.02 3.28
CA LEU A 592 21.52 30.07 3.31
C LEU A 592 22.53 30.31 2.18
N ASP A 593 23.81 30.26 2.53
CA ASP A 593 24.87 29.94 1.58
C ASP A 593 25.04 28.41 1.46
N ALA A 594 25.85 27.94 0.51
CA ALA A 594 26.03 26.51 0.26
C ALA A 594 26.46 25.72 1.52
N GLY A 595 27.28 26.32 2.40
CA GLY A 595 27.72 25.68 3.63
C GLY A 595 26.60 25.62 4.69
N ALA A 596 25.77 26.65 4.78
CA ALA A 596 24.62 26.68 5.69
C ALA A 596 23.52 25.67 5.28
N ALA A 597 23.36 25.42 3.97
CA ALA A 597 22.44 24.39 3.45
C ALA A 597 22.90 22.96 3.77
N GLU A 598 24.20 22.69 3.70
CA GLU A 598 24.77 21.39 4.11
C GLU A 598 24.59 21.15 5.61
N VAL A 599 24.78 22.18 6.45
CA VAL A 599 24.55 22.11 7.89
C VAL A 599 23.07 21.87 8.21
N ALA A 600 22.16 22.46 7.45
CA ALA A 600 20.71 22.29 7.61
C ALA A 600 20.24 20.85 7.38
N ARG A 601 20.67 20.24 6.27
CA ARG A 601 20.35 18.84 5.96
C ARG A 601 20.82 17.90 7.06
N LEU A 602 22.03 18.11 7.56
CA LEU A 602 22.56 17.29 8.64
C LEU A 602 21.79 17.45 9.95
N TYR A 603 21.22 18.63 10.23
CA TYR A 603 20.35 18.85 11.38
C TYR A 603 19.04 18.06 11.26
N ASP A 604 18.43 18.11 10.08
CA ASP A 604 17.21 17.37 9.80
C ASP A 604 17.45 15.86 9.92
N THR A 605 18.47 15.34 9.24
CA THR A 605 18.82 13.92 9.27
C THR A 605 19.14 13.41 10.69
N LEU A 606 19.83 14.19 11.53
CA LEU A 606 20.28 13.73 12.86
C LEU A 606 19.31 14.04 14.01
N LEU A 607 18.51 15.10 13.89
CA LEU A 607 17.71 15.64 15.00
C LEU A 607 16.23 15.86 14.64
N GLY A 608 15.83 15.64 13.39
CA GLY A 608 14.43 15.71 12.92
C GLY A 608 13.86 17.11 12.98
N ARG A 609 14.75 18.10 12.86
CA ARG A 609 14.41 19.50 12.92
C ARG A 609 15.49 20.30 12.23
N VAL A 610 15.09 21.45 11.75
CA VAL A 610 15.98 22.53 11.33
C VAL A 610 16.83 23.12 12.48
N PRO A 611 18.02 23.66 12.17
CA PRO A 611 18.87 24.28 13.16
C PRO A 611 18.30 25.60 13.70
N ASP A 612 18.53 25.86 14.98
CA ASP A 612 18.36 27.21 15.51
C ASP A 612 19.55 28.12 15.11
N ALA A 613 19.42 29.43 15.37
CA ALA A 613 20.44 30.42 15.00
C ALA A 613 21.84 30.09 15.56
N THR A 614 21.91 29.51 16.76
CA THR A 614 23.17 29.19 17.45
C THR A 614 23.78 27.93 16.86
N GLY A 615 22.96 26.91 16.58
CA GLY A 615 23.34 25.68 15.92
C GLY A 615 23.88 25.92 14.52
N LEU A 616 23.13 26.67 13.70
CA LEU A 616 23.51 26.99 12.33
C LEU A 616 24.83 27.75 12.26
N THR A 617 24.99 28.79 13.08
CA THR A 617 26.24 29.59 13.10
C THR A 617 27.45 28.81 13.61
N THR A 618 27.27 27.95 14.62
CA THR A 618 28.36 27.15 15.20
C THR A 618 28.95 26.17 14.20
N PHE A 619 28.11 25.45 13.46
CA PHE A 619 28.57 24.41 12.54
C PHE A 619 28.98 24.96 11.18
N THR A 620 28.34 26.04 10.69
CA THR A 620 28.77 26.71 9.45
C THR A 620 30.16 27.32 9.60
N ALA A 621 30.56 27.75 10.81
CA ALA A 621 31.92 28.24 11.09
C ALA A 621 33.01 27.19 10.84
N VAL A 622 32.70 25.89 10.96
CA VAL A 622 33.65 24.80 10.66
C VAL A 622 33.97 24.75 9.17
N LEU A 623 32.95 24.85 8.31
CA LEU A 623 33.11 24.88 6.86
C LEU A 623 33.83 26.17 6.41
N GLN A 624 33.48 27.31 7.01
CA GLN A 624 34.15 28.60 6.73
C GLN A 624 35.63 28.62 7.14
N ALA A 625 36.03 27.81 8.12
CA ALA A 625 37.42 27.62 8.51
C ALA A 625 38.18 26.63 7.59
N GLY A 626 37.53 26.11 6.54
CA GLY A 626 38.09 25.13 5.60
C GLY A 626 37.95 23.68 6.05
N GLY A 627 37.09 23.40 7.04
CA GLY A 627 36.71 22.05 7.45
C GLY A 627 35.75 21.36 6.47
N THR A 628 35.55 20.06 6.65
CA THR A 628 34.70 19.21 5.81
C THR A 628 33.30 18.99 6.42
N VAL A 629 32.34 18.61 5.58
CA VAL A 629 30.96 18.29 6.03
C VAL A 629 30.93 17.08 6.97
N VAL A 630 31.84 16.12 6.78
CA VAL A 630 32.01 15.00 7.72
C VAL A 630 32.50 15.46 9.10
N GLU A 631 33.35 16.49 9.17
CA GLU A 631 33.77 17.08 10.45
C GLU A 631 32.64 17.83 11.14
N VAL A 632 31.73 18.43 10.37
CA VAL A 632 30.48 19.01 10.88
C VAL A 632 29.59 17.93 11.48
N ALA A 633 29.30 16.86 10.75
CA ALA A 633 28.48 15.73 11.23
C ALA A 633 29.08 15.09 12.49
N ARG A 634 30.40 14.91 12.54
CA ARG A 634 31.11 14.42 13.74
C ARG A 634 30.95 15.37 14.94
N GLY A 635 31.00 16.68 14.69
CA GLY A 635 30.76 17.71 15.71
C GLY A 635 29.32 17.69 16.24
N MET A 636 28.33 17.47 15.37
CA MET A 636 26.92 17.36 15.76
C MET A 636 26.66 16.12 16.63
N LEU A 637 27.17 14.95 16.22
CA LEU A 637 27.07 13.72 17.01
C LEU A 637 27.74 13.85 18.40
N ALA A 638 28.79 14.66 18.52
CA ALA A 638 29.48 14.96 19.77
C ALA A 638 28.86 16.12 20.57
N SER A 639 27.84 16.79 20.03
CA SER A 639 27.23 17.96 20.68
C SER A 639 26.43 17.57 21.92
N VAL A 640 26.34 18.51 22.87
CA VAL A 640 25.55 18.31 24.09
C VAL A 640 24.08 18.03 23.74
N GLU A 641 23.57 18.68 22.69
CA GLU A 641 22.19 18.49 22.23
C GLU A 641 21.94 17.06 21.74
N TYR A 642 22.75 16.56 20.81
CA TYR A 642 22.59 15.19 20.31
C TYR A 642 22.76 14.16 21.43
N GLN A 643 23.71 14.39 22.33
CA GLN A 643 23.92 13.51 23.49
C GLN A 643 22.77 13.55 24.51
N GLN A 644 22.01 14.64 24.58
CA GLN A 644 20.83 14.77 25.46
C GLN A 644 19.54 14.22 24.83
N ASN A 645 19.37 14.37 23.51
CA ASN A 645 18.16 13.97 22.80
C ASN A 645 18.21 12.50 22.33
N VAL A 646 19.37 12.04 21.88
CA VAL A 646 19.56 10.68 21.33
C VAL A 646 20.55 9.88 22.16
N GLY A 647 21.70 10.47 22.51
CA GLY A 647 22.75 9.81 23.31
C GLY A 647 23.55 8.76 22.52
N ASN A 648 24.28 7.91 23.25
CA ASN A 648 25.09 6.86 22.65
C ASN A 648 24.29 5.55 22.55
N VAL A 649 23.59 5.37 21.43
CA VAL A 649 22.76 4.20 21.12
C VAL A 649 23.54 3.13 20.36
N ALA A 650 23.02 1.90 20.26
CA ALA A 650 23.59 0.83 19.42
C ALA A 650 23.47 1.16 17.91
N ASP A 651 24.28 0.53 17.05
CA ASP A 651 24.38 0.90 15.62
C ASP A 651 23.09 0.63 14.84
N ASP A 652 22.37 -0.44 15.17
CA ASP A 652 21.04 -0.76 14.65
C ASP A 652 20.00 0.31 15.04
N VAL A 653 20.00 0.74 16.30
CA VAL A 653 19.12 1.80 16.81
C VAL A 653 19.46 3.15 16.18
N PHE A 654 20.75 3.41 15.93
CA PHE A 654 21.22 4.60 15.23
C PHE A 654 20.70 4.62 13.78
N VAL A 655 20.88 3.55 13.02
CA VAL A 655 20.40 3.46 11.62
C VAL A 655 18.87 3.58 11.56
N ALA A 656 18.16 2.87 12.45
CA ALA A 656 16.70 2.98 12.58
C ALA A 656 16.24 4.42 12.85
N SER A 657 16.99 5.15 13.67
CA SER A 657 16.68 6.54 13.97
C SER A 657 16.85 7.45 12.74
N LEU A 658 17.86 7.22 11.91
CA LEU A 658 18.08 8.03 10.71
C LEU A 658 16.98 7.81 9.68
N TYR A 659 16.54 6.58 9.44
CA TYR A 659 15.43 6.33 8.50
C TYR A 659 14.13 6.98 8.96
N ARG A 660 13.82 6.88 10.25
CA ARG A 660 12.62 7.52 10.80
C ARG A 660 12.69 9.04 10.72
N THR A 661 13.87 9.59 10.97
CA THR A 661 14.05 11.04 11.12
C THR A 661 14.22 11.73 9.77
N ALA A 662 14.95 11.10 8.84
CA ALA A 662 15.35 11.67 7.57
C ALA A 662 14.44 11.21 6.42
N LEU A 663 13.95 9.97 6.45
CA LEU A 663 13.18 9.36 5.36
C LEU A 663 11.71 9.13 5.70
N ASP A 664 11.27 9.58 6.89
CA ASP A 664 9.93 9.40 7.46
C ASP A 664 9.38 7.96 7.37
N ARG A 665 10.26 6.97 7.48
CA ARG A 665 9.88 5.55 7.41
C ARG A 665 10.73 4.67 8.32
N THR A 666 10.24 3.47 8.59
CA THR A 666 11.11 2.42 9.16
C THR A 666 12.02 1.87 8.07
N PRO A 667 13.30 1.59 8.37
CA PRO A 667 14.19 0.98 7.39
C PRO A 667 13.66 -0.40 7.01
N GLU A 668 13.59 -0.65 5.71
CA GLU A 668 13.46 -2.00 5.18
C GLU A 668 14.68 -2.84 5.60
N GLU A 669 14.51 -4.16 5.67
CA GLU A 669 15.53 -5.06 6.20
C GLU A 669 16.87 -4.94 5.46
N ALA A 670 16.83 -4.79 4.13
CA ALA A 670 18.02 -4.58 3.30
C ALA A 670 18.72 -3.25 3.61
N GLY A 671 17.97 -2.18 3.83
CA GLY A 671 18.51 -0.87 4.22
C GLY A 671 19.13 -0.88 5.61
N MET A 672 18.47 -1.56 6.57
CA MET A 672 19.01 -1.77 7.92
C MET A 672 20.31 -2.56 7.88
N ALA A 673 20.32 -3.69 7.17
CA ALA A 673 21.49 -4.57 7.05
C ALA A 673 22.66 -3.87 6.35
N PHE A 674 22.40 -3.13 5.26
CA PHE A 674 23.43 -2.41 4.53
C PHE A 674 24.18 -1.39 5.41
N TRP A 675 23.45 -0.55 6.15
CA TRP A 675 24.09 0.50 6.96
C TRP A 675 24.71 -0.02 8.25
N THR A 676 24.10 -1.03 8.89
CA THR A 676 24.70 -1.68 10.07
C THR A 676 25.97 -2.45 9.68
N ASP A 677 25.98 -3.15 8.54
CA ASP A 677 27.17 -3.78 7.99
C ASP A 677 28.27 -2.74 7.68
N ALA A 678 27.91 -1.61 7.04
CA ALA A 678 28.84 -0.52 6.76
C ALA A 678 29.53 0.04 8.02
N LEU A 679 28.79 0.19 9.12
CA LEU A 679 29.33 0.61 10.41
C LEU A 679 30.28 -0.44 11.00
N THR A 680 29.93 -1.73 10.92
CA THR A 680 30.82 -2.81 11.38
C THR A 680 32.09 -2.93 10.54
N HIS A 681 32.03 -2.55 9.26
CA HIS A 681 33.15 -2.56 8.31
C HIS A 681 33.92 -1.23 8.23
N GLY A 682 33.69 -0.31 9.18
CA GLY A 682 34.58 0.80 9.46
C GLY A 682 34.18 2.16 8.88
N LEU A 683 32.98 2.29 8.29
CA LEU A 683 32.40 3.63 8.10
C LEU A 683 32.09 4.23 9.48
N SER A 684 32.33 5.54 9.63
CA SER A 684 31.91 6.23 10.85
C SER A 684 30.43 6.59 10.78
N ARG A 685 29.79 6.74 11.94
CA ARG A 685 28.39 7.23 12.02
C ARG A 685 28.19 8.59 11.34
N ALA A 686 29.22 9.43 11.28
CA ALA A 686 29.19 10.70 10.57
C ALA A 686 29.13 10.51 9.04
N ASP A 687 29.81 9.49 8.52
CA ASP A 687 29.79 9.17 7.09
C ASP A 687 28.44 8.59 6.67
N VAL A 688 27.85 7.73 7.51
CA VAL A 688 26.51 7.17 7.29
C VAL A 688 25.42 8.25 7.32
N ALA A 689 25.45 9.15 8.30
CA ALA A 689 24.50 10.25 8.38
C ALA A 689 24.61 11.18 7.17
N LEU A 690 25.83 11.48 6.73
CA LEU A 690 26.04 12.30 5.54
C LEU A 690 25.49 11.62 4.28
N ALA A 691 25.79 10.33 4.09
CA ALA A 691 25.34 9.60 2.91
C ALA A 691 23.81 9.49 2.81
N ILE A 692 23.11 9.32 3.94
CA ILE A 692 21.64 9.35 3.96
C ILE A 692 21.12 10.76 3.66
N SER A 693 21.75 11.80 4.23
CA SER A 693 21.34 13.20 4.00
C SER A 693 21.48 13.66 2.54
N GLU A 694 22.35 12.99 1.77
CA GLU A 694 22.62 13.25 0.35
C GLU A 694 21.90 12.27 -0.59
N SER A 695 21.12 11.33 -0.05
CA SER A 695 20.35 10.39 -0.87
C SER A 695 19.24 11.11 -1.65
N ASP A 696 18.93 10.63 -2.86
CA ASP A 696 17.88 11.22 -3.70
C ASP A 696 16.52 11.20 -3.00
N GLU A 697 16.26 10.17 -2.18
CA GLU A 697 15.05 10.02 -1.36
C GLU A 697 14.95 11.12 -0.29
N HIS A 698 16.02 11.34 0.48
CA HIS A 698 16.07 12.43 1.46
C HIS A 698 16.00 13.79 0.78
N LEU A 699 16.66 13.95 -0.37
CA LEU A 699 16.64 15.19 -1.14
C LEU A 699 15.26 15.49 -1.73
N ALA A 700 14.45 14.48 -2.03
CA ALA A 700 13.06 14.66 -2.45
C ALA A 700 12.19 15.15 -1.27
N LEU A 701 12.37 14.57 -0.08
CA LEU A 701 11.63 14.94 1.14
C LEU A 701 12.03 16.32 1.68
N THR A 702 13.32 16.66 1.62
CA THR A 702 13.86 17.93 2.12
C THR A 702 13.90 19.05 1.07
N ARG A 703 13.64 18.74 -0.21
CA ARG A 703 13.55 19.71 -1.33
C ARG A 703 12.69 20.94 -1.00
N PRO A 704 11.50 20.79 -0.37
CA PRO A 704 10.65 21.94 -0.04
C PRO A 704 11.26 22.93 0.96
N TRP A 705 12.31 22.52 1.69
CA TRP A 705 12.86 23.26 2.84
C TRP A 705 14.25 23.87 2.60
N ILE A 706 15.00 23.41 1.57
CA ILE A 706 16.46 23.68 1.47
C ILE A 706 16.89 24.29 0.11
N ASP A 707 16.09 24.25 -0.96
CA ASP A 707 16.45 24.86 -2.25
C ASP A 707 16.14 26.38 -2.32
N ASN A 708 17.00 27.14 -3.03
CA ASN A 708 17.00 28.62 -3.21
C ASN A 708 17.55 29.47 -2.05
N GLY A 709 18.32 28.86 -1.14
CA GLY A 709 19.04 29.61 -0.12
C GLY A 709 18.13 30.25 0.92
N ILE A 710 17.01 29.58 1.29
CA ILE A 710 16.17 29.94 2.45
C ILE A 710 15.78 28.67 3.22
N LEU A 711 15.98 28.68 4.55
CA LEU A 711 15.61 27.64 5.51
C LEU A 711 14.36 28.11 6.27
N ILE A 712 13.30 27.30 6.30
CA ILE A 712 12.06 27.58 7.04
C ILE A 712 12.15 26.76 8.32
N ALA A 713 12.24 27.41 9.50
CA ALA A 713 12.43 26.69 10.75
C ALA A 713 11.22 25.83 11.16
#